data_AF-A0A368JW92-F1
#
_entry.id   AF-A0A368JW92-F1
#
_cell.length_a   1.000
_cell.length_b   1.000
_cell.length_c   1.000
_cell.angle_alpha   90.00
_cell.angle_beta   90.00
_cell.angle_gamma   90.00
#
_symmetry.space_group_name_H-M   'P 1'
#
loop_
_entity.id
_entity.type
_entity.pdbx_description
1 polymer ?
#
loop_
_entity_poly.entity_id
_entity_poly.type
_entity_poly.pdbx_seq_one_letter_code
_entity_poly.pdbx_strand_id
1 'polypeptide(L)'
;MESRDQGAAQVSGRGFAPTGEKEKPIMNVAATQFLTIPLTHLEISPKNMRKTDAECVDDLLASIPVHGLIQSLAVEPSGKKDRYLVIAGGRRLKALKILAKEKVISKDYPIPCRVVDSEAEAISLAENHNRVPPHPADQYDAFAAQIATGKSIEEVANAYGVSETIVKKRMKLAAVAPEILAAYRAGDLELEQVAAYAVSDDHERQRAVFTGNPNARSHNIRTALTEGEATVSDSRVKLVGLDVYVAAGGAVRQDLFAEGDKGLYLIDTALLDRLAAEKINAIIEDVKAEGWQDVFLFDGAVWELQQIYKGRVYPQRLQLTEEQEAKREKVAEQLEAVSNELEDDEDNAELLAEYDRLGEALEAFNVEAYSVEDKARAVAAITRDYNGNLRIERGLMKKADRDSNTGTTSAAPQLDAEGLPQVGNTLAVELAAVRCAAIAADLTTNGQKALSVTVYTMATDLLLGYSNLKSPCDLRISNSRVASSISHKDMRPLETLATALKSVREALPENPRDWLAHLLALDTGALLDMLAVLVAHSVNPFGQFAETFAKIAADDLAASMDTQWVSLSDLDYLARIPKAQILAVIGKVCGRDKAENLSKLKKAELVERATELLNGKWLPSQLSALASEAARDNAEARFSEVFRDGIEDDDDDDFGGNDDEAGDDEDIGMSEE
;
A
#
# COMPACT_ATOMS: atom_id res chain seq x y z
N MET A 1 -35.97 -79.88 1.78
CA MET A 1 -34.76 -79.06 2.00
C MET A 1 -34.84 -78.53 3.41
N GLU A 2 -33.85 -78.92 4.20
CA GLU A 2 -33.52 -78.53 5.57
C GLU A 2 -33.66 -77.01 5.81
N SER A 3 -33.75 -76.42 7.00
CA SER A 3 -34.07 -76.78 8.39
C SER A 3 -33.77 -75.51 9.19
N ARG A 4 -34.54 -75.24 10.28
CA ARG A 4 -34.11 -74.50 11.50
C ARG A 4 -33.74 -73.01 11.38
N ASP A 5 -33.96 -72.11 12.33
CA ASP A 5 -34.64 -72.08 13.64
C ASP A 5 -34.63 -70.61 14.16
N GLN A 6 -35.50 -70.33 15.15
CA GLN A 6 -35.39 -69.34 16.24
C GLN A 6 -35.43 -67.80 16.01
N GLY A 7 -36.22 -67.12 16.87
CA GLY A 7 -35.87 -65.77 17.35
C GLY A 7 -37.00 -64.80 17.76
N ALA A 8 -37.52 -64.97 18.98
CA ALA A 8 -38.37 -64.09 19.83
C ALA A 8 -38.59 -62.59 19.53
N ALA A 9 -39.82 -62.10 19.78
CA ALA A 9 -40.15 -61.06 20.80
C ALA A 9 -41.66 -60.75 20.87
N GLN A 10 -42.32 -61.11 21.99
CA GLN A 10 -43.69 -60.70 22.34
C GLN A 10 -43.66 -59.48 23.27
N VAL A 11 -44.38 -58.43 22.89
CA VAL A 11 -44.66 -57.26 23.72
C VAL A 11 -45.92 -57.54 24.55
N SER A 12 -45.81 -57.48 25.88
CA SER A 12 -46.96 -57.49 26.79
C SER A 12 -46.93 -56.24 27.68
N GLY A 13 -48.06 -55.55 27.74
CA GLY A 13 -48.23 -54.31 28.48
C GLY A 13 -48.29 -54.53 29.99
N ARG A 14 -47.83 -53.51 30.73
CA ARG A 14 -48.17 -53.29 32.15
C ARG A 14 -48.50 -51.82 32.36
N GLY A 15 -49.57 -51.58 33.10
CA GLY A 15 -50.19 -50.29 33.32
C GLY A 15 -49.33 -49.30 34.11
N PHE A 16 -49.55 -48.03 33.82
CA PHE A 16 -49.08 -46.91 34.60
C PHE A 16 -50.12 -46.56 35.68
N ALA A 17 -49.71 -46.61 36.94
CA ALA A 17 -50.46 -46.09 38.08
C ALA A 17 -50.44 -44.55 38.08
N PRO A 18 -51.47 -43.87 38.63
CA PRO A 18 -51.44 -42.42 38.78
C PRO A 18 -50.56 -42.07 39.99
N THR A 19 -49.37 -41.53 39.73
CA THR A 19 -48.56 -40.89 40.77
C THR A 19 -49.14 -39.51 41.06
N GLY A 20 -49.57 -39.30 42.30
CA GLY A 20 -50.27 -38.11 42.74
C GLY A 20 -49.56 -36.80 42.39
N GLU A 21 -50.38 -35.80 42.04
CA GLU A 21 -49.99 -34.40 42.01
C GLU A 21 -49.50 -34.01 43.41
N LYS A 22 -48.17 -33.91 43.56
CA LYS A 22 -47.60 -33.13 44.64
C LYS A 22 -47.86 -31.68 44.30
N GLU A 23 -48.81 -31.05 44.99
CA GLU A 23 -48.92 -29.58 45.02
C GLU A 23 -47.52 -29.02 45.31
N LYS A 24 -46.97 -28.28 44.36
CA LYS A 24 -45.71 -27.57 44.56
C LYS A 24 -45.96 -26.57 45.69
N PRO A 25 -45.17 -26.58 46.78
CA PRO A 25 -45.34 -25.60 47.82
C PRO A 25 -45.15 -24.21 47.21
N ILE A 26 -46.15 -23.34 47.38
CA ILE A 26 -46.01 -21.93 47.05
C ILE A 26 -44.87 -21.41 47.94
N MET A 27 -43.72 -21.11 47.34
CA MET A 27 -42.62 -20.51 48.06
C MET A 27 -43.09 -19.17 48.64
N ASN A 28 -42.90 -18.97 49.94
CA ASN A 28 -43.06 -17.65 50.54
C ASN A 28 -41.99 -16.74 49.92
N VAL A 29 -42.43 -15.82 49.05
CA VAL A 29 -41.57 -14.77 48.51
C VAL A 29 -41.18 -13.85 49.66
N ALA A 30 -39.89 -13.60 49.86
CA ALA A 30 -39.42 -12.68 50.89
C ALA A 30 -40.09 -11.32 50.71
N ALA A 31 -40.76 -10.83 51.77
CA ALA A 31 -41.44 -9.54 51.74
C ALA A 31 -40.40 -8.43 51.56
N THR A 32 -40.34 -7.86 50.36
CA THR A 32 -39.45 -6.75 50.05
C THR A 32 -40.12 -5.45 50.50
N GLN A 33 -39.56 -4.80 51.52
CA GLN A 33 -40.09 -3.54 52.03
C GLN A 33 -39.54 -2.36 51.22
N PHE A 34 -40.43 -1.53 50.66
CA PHE A 34 -40.06 -0.26 50.03
C PHE A 34 -40.40 0.91 50.94
N LEU A 35 -39.45 1.83 51.11
CA LEU A 35 -39.60 3.07 51.86
C LEU A 35 -39.21 4.25 50.98
N THR A 36 -39.85 5.40 51.22
CA THR A 36 -39.44 6.65 50.60
C THR A 36 -38.59 7.42 51.60
N ILE A 37 -37.32 7.67 51.25
CA ILE A 37 -36.31 8.22 52.16
C ILE A 37 -35.80 9.55 51.56
N PRO A 38 -35.77 10.65 52.31
CA PRO A 38 -35.17 11.90 51.84
C PRO A 38 -33.70 11.70 51.45
N LEU A 39 -33.25 12.34 50.37
CA LEU A 39 -31.87 12.24 49.91
C LEU A 39 -30.84 12.62 50.99
N THR A 40 -31.18 13.57 51.88
CA THR A 40 -30.35 13.97 53.04
C THR A 40 -30.08 12.85 54.04
N HIS A 41 -30.92 11.81 54.06
CA HIS A 41 -30.85 10.68 54.99
C HIS A 41 -30.10 9.46 54.41
N LEU A 42 -29.60 9.57 53.18
CA LEU A 42 -28.93 8.48 52.46
C LEU A 42 -27.41 8.68 52.40
N GLU A 43 -26.68 7.71 52.92
CA GLU A 43 -25.21 7.64 52.88
C GLU A 43 -24.76 6.36 52.16
N ILE A 44 -23.56 6.35 51.58
CA ILE A 44 -23.06 5.15 50.89
C ILE A 44 -22.57 4.12 51.92
N SER A 45 -22.96 2.85 51.76
CA SER A 45 -22.49 1.78 52.66
C SER A 45 -21.05 1.39 52.31
N PRO A 46 -20.18 1.11 53.31
CA PRO A 46 -18.88 0.46 53.08
C PRO A 46 -18.99 -0.93 52.43
N LYS A 47 -20.17 -1.57 52.51
CA LYS A 47 -20.48 -2.86 51.87
C LYS A 47 -20.85 -2.73 50.38
N ASN A 48 -20.89 -1.51 49.84
CA ASN A 48 -21.13 -1.31 48.43
C ASN A 48 -19.94 -1.85 47.63
N MET A 49 -20.17 -2.88 46.81
CA MET A 49 -19.11 -3.58 46.06
C MET A 49 -18.29 -2.67 45.14
N ARG A 50 -18.85 -1.54 44.69
CA ARG A 50 -18.13 -0.59 43.83
C ARG A 50 -17.43 0.47 44.69
N LYS A 51 -16.12 0.30 44.87
CA LYS A 51 -15.25 1.18 45.69
C LYS A 51 -14.54 2.30 44.91
N THR A 52 -14.67 2.34 43.60
CA THR A 52 -13.94 3.28 42.73
C THR A 52 -14.79 4.51 42.39
N ASP A 53 -14.28 5.71 42.67
CA ASP A 53 -14.97 7.00 42.45
C ASP A 53 -15.05 7.46 40.97
N ALA A 54 -14.45 6.69 40.05
CA ALA A 54 -14.09 7.12 38.70
C ALA A 54 -15.04 6.71 37.57
N GLU A 55 -16.31 6.35 37.83
CA GLU A 55 -17.28 6.13 36.73
C GLU A 55 -18.13 7.39 36.46
N CYS A 56 -18.15 7.80 35.20
CA CYS A 56 -19.02 8.83 34.62
C CYS A 56 -20.51 8.55 34.93
N VAL A 57 -21.25 9.59 35.31
CA VAL A 57 -22.69 9.54 35.63
C VAL A 57 -23.53 10.37 34.66
N ASP A 58 -22.96 10.84 33.56
CA ASP A 58 -23.58 11.79 32.64
C ASP A 58 -24.89 11.25 32.05
N ASP A 59 -24.92 9.96 31.69
CA ASP A 59 -26.13 9.27 31.25
C ASP A 59 -27.27 9.34 32.28
N LEU A 60 -26.93 9.25 33.58
CA LEU A 60 -27.91 9.31 34.69
C LEU A 60 -28.33 10.75 34.99
N LEU A 61 -27.43 11.72 34.82
CA LEU A 61 -27.74 13.15 34.97
C LEU A 61 -28.72 13.61 33.90
N ALA A 62 -28.62 13.09 32.67
CA ALA A 62 -29.59 13.33 31.61
C ALA A 62 -30.91 12.57 31.82
N SER A 63 -30.84 11.31 32.28
CA SER A 63 -32.01 10.43 32.38
C SER A 63 -32.94 10.75 33.58
N ILE A 64 -32.39 11.01 34.76
CA ILE A 64 -33.16 11.15 36.00
C ILE A 64 -34.14 12.35 35.97
N PRO A 65 -33.78 13.54 35.47
CA PRO A 65 -34.72 14.66 35.38
C PRO A 65 -35.93 14.38 34.48
N VAL A 66 -35.76 13.54 33.45
CA VAL A 66 -36.80 13.23 32.46
C VAL A 66 -37.68 12.06 32.92
N HIS A 67 -37.06 10.97 33.38
CA HIS A 67 -37.75 9.70 33.64
C HIS A 67 -37.92 9.37 35.13
N GLY A 68 -37.34 10.18 36.01
CA GLY A 68 -37.24 9.87 37.43
C GLY A 68 -36.28 8.72 37.73
N LEU A 69 -36.25 8.29 39.00
CA LEU A 69 -35.40 7.17 39.40
C LEU A 69 -36.10 5.83 39.07
N ILE A 70 -35.79 5.27 37.90
CA ILE A 70 -36.40 4.02 37.39
C ILE A 70 -36.08 2.81 38.26
N GLN A 71 -34.84 2.71 38.76
CA GLN A 71 -34.41 1.65 39.66
C GLN A 71 -34.17 2.21 41.06
N SER A 72 -34.96 1.74 42.04
CA SER A 72 -34.84 2.09 43.45
C SER A 72 -33.47 1.75 44.04
N LEU A 73 -33.01 2.52 45.02
CA LEU A 73 -31.77 2.23 45.75
C LEU A 73 -31.98 1.08 46.73
N ALA A 74 -31.01 0.18 46.89
CA ALA A 74 -31.07 -0.82 47.96
C ALA A 74 -30.34 -0.30 49.20
N VAL A 75 -31.01 -0.35 50.35
CA VAL A 75 -30.54 0.28 51.58
C VAL A 75 -30.67 -0.64 52.79
N GLU A 76 -29.75 -0.49 53.75
CA GLU A 76 -29.83 -1.09 55.08
C GLU A 76 -29.94 0.03 56.16
N PRO A 77 -30.63 -0.20 57.28
CA PRO A 77 -30.65 0.77 58.38
C PRO A 77 -29.23 1.01 58.92
N SER A 78 -28.84 2.27 59.12
CA SER A 78 -27.47 2.60 59.56
C SER A 78 -27.23 2.43 61.07
N GLY A 79 -28.24 2.02 61.84
CA GLY A 79 -28.24 2.01 63.31
C GLY A 79 -28.44 3.39 63.97
N LYS A 80 -28.45 4.49 63.19
CA LYS A 80 -28.80 5.85 63.66
C LYS A 80 -30.25 6.17 63.25
N LYS A 81 -30.95 6.96 64.06
CA LYS A 81 -32.35 7.33 63.81
C LYS A 81 -32.47 8.03 62.45
N ASP A 82 -33.40 7.56 61.63
CA ASP A 82 -33.74 8.08 60.30
C ASP A 82 -32.59 8.11 59.28
N ARG A 83 -31.57 7.25 59.43
CA ARG A 83 -30.41 7.17 58.51
C ARG A 83 -30.28 5.77 57.90
N TYR A 84 -29.97 5.74 56.60
CA TYR A 84 -29.88 4.52 55.82
C TYR A 84 -28.60 4.49 54.98
N LEU A 85 -27.99 3.30 54.88
CA LEU A 85 -26.77 3.06 54.12
C LEU A 85 -27.11 2.38 52.79
N VAL A 86 -26.69 2.97 51.68
CA VAL A 86 -26.93 2.49 50.32
C VAL A 86 -25.91 1.43 49.97
N ILE A 87 -26.39 0.18 49.93
CA ILE A 87 -25.58 -1.01 49.63
C ILE A 87 -25.44 -1.27 48.12
N ALA A 88 -26.45 -0.89 47.32
CA ALA A 88 -26.44 -1.02 45.87
C ALA A 88 -27.14 0.18 45.21
N GLY A 89 -26.57 0.67 44.10
CA GLY A 89 -27.01 1.89 43.42
C GLY A 89 -26.14 3.12 43.70
N GLY A 90 -24.84 2.95 43.99
CA GLY A 90 -23.91 4.06 44.30
C GLY A 90 -23.86 5.16 43.23
N ARG A 91 -23.82 4.81 41.93
CA ARG A 91 -23.86 5.77 40.81
C ARG A 91 -25.15 6.59 40.77
N ARG A 92 -26.30 5.95 41.05
CA ARG A 92 -27.60 6.62 41.14
C ARG A 92 -27.65 7.60 42.31
N LEU A 93 -27.13 7.21 43.48
CA LEU A 93 -27.00 8.11 44.63
C LEU A 93 -26.09 9.31 44.32
N LYS A 94 -24.96 9.09 43.62
CA LYS A 94 -24.04 10.16 43.19
C LYS A 94 -24.72 11.13 42.22
N ALA A 95 -25.39 10.63 41.20
CA ALA A 95 -26.16 11.44 40.24
C ALA A 95 -27.23 12.28 40.95
N LEU A 96 -28.00 11.69 41.87
CA LEU A 96 -28.99 12.42 42.67
C LEU A 96 -28.36 13.53 43.54
N LYS A 97 -27.19 13.28 44.14
CA LYS A 97 -26.46 14.29 44.91
C LYS A 97 -25.96 15.44 44.03
N ILE A 98 -25.50 15.15 42.81
CA ILE A 98 -25.09 16.17 41.83
C ILE A 98 -26.31 16.99 41.38
N LEU A 99 -27.41 16.35 40.99
CA LEU A 99 -28.66 17.05 40.62
C LEU A 99 -29.21 17.92 41.75
N ALA A 100 -29.07 17.49 43.01
CA ALA A 100 -29.45 18.29 44.17
C ALA A 100 -28.49 19.49 44.42
N LYS A 101 -27.20 19.34 44.08
CA LYS A 101 -26.20 20.42 44.12
C LYS A 101 -26.46 21.45 43.02
N GLU A 102 -26.83 21.00 41.83
CA GLU A 102 -27.22 21.81 40.66
C GLU A 102 -28.63 22.41 40.79
N LYS A 103 -29.34 22.10 41.87
CA LYS A 103 -30.71 22.56 42.17
C LYS A 103 -31.77 22.11 41.17
N VAL A 104 -31.49 21.07 40.39
CA VAL A 104 -32.47 20.40 39.53
C VAL A 104 -33.50 19.66 40.39
N ILE A 105 -33.08 19.10 41.52
CA ILE A 105 -33.96 18.48 42.54
C ILE A 105 -33.70 19.06 43.94
N SER A 106 -34.67 18.96 44.85
CA SER A 106 -34.51 19.45 46.23
C SER A 106 -33.58 18.55 47.06
N LYS A 107 -32.92 19.10 48.09
CA LYS A 107 -32.09 18.29 49.01
C LYS A 107 -32.89 17.25 49.78
N ASP A 108 -34.16 17.52 50.05
CA ASP A 108 -35.09 16.60 50.71
C ASP A 108 -35.94 15.80 49.70
N TYR A 109 -35.47 15.69 48.45
CA TYR A 109 -36.23 14.99 47.42
C TYR A 109 -36.49 13.53 47.85
N PRO A 110 -37.76 13.07 47.81
CA PRO A 110 -38.14 11.73 48.28
C PRO A 110 -37.61 10.65 47.33
N ILE A 111 -36.74 9.77 47.84
CA ILE A 111 -36.14 8.68 47.04
C ILE A 111 -36.79 7.34 47.37
N PRO A 112 -37.35 6.61 46.39
CA PRO A 112 -37.82 5.25 46.60
C PRO A 112 -36.63 4.32 46.84
N CYS A 113 -36.63 3.66 47.99
CA CYS A 113 -35.58 2.78 48.46
C CYS A 113 -36.16 1.41 48.86
N ARG A 114 -35.44 0.35 48.51
CA ARG A 114 -35.71 -1.03 48.90
C ARG A 114 -34.89 -1.36 50.14
N VAL A 115 -35.55 -1.62 51.26
CA VAL A 115 -34.88 -2.03 52.50
C VAL A 115 -34.55 -3.50 52.40
N VAL A 116 -33.31 -3.88 52.71
CA VAL A 116 -32.88 -5.28 52.73
C VAL A 116 -32.27 -5.66 54.08
N ASP A 117 -32.56 -6.88 54.52
CA ASP A 117 -31.92 -7.52 55.68
C ASP A 117 -30.63 -8.24 55.24
N SER A 118 -29.78 -8.59 56.20
CA SER A 118 -28.33 -8.84 56.11
C SER A 118 -27.79 -9.93 55.15
N GLU A 119 -28.57 -10.45 54.20
CA GLU A 119 -28.13 -11.36 53.11
C GLU A 119 -27.95 -10.60 51.77
N ALA A 120 -27.40 -9.39 51.85
CA ALA A 120 -27.37 -8.40 50.76
C ALA A 120 -26.44 -8.72 49.58
N GLU A 121 -25.38 -9.52 49.76
CA GLU A 121 -24.41 -9.83 48.70
C GLU A 121 -25.02 -10.70 47.59
N ALA A 122 -25.80 -11.71 47.94
CA ALA A 122 -26.37 -12.65 46.97
C ALA A 122 -27.44 -12.01 46.07
N ILE A 123 -28.22 -11.08 46.61
CA ILE A 123 -29.31 -10.41 45.87
C ILE A 123 -28.73 -9.37 44.88
N SER A 124 -27.68 -8.64 45.27
CA SER A 124 -27.00 -7.67 44.39
C SER A 124 -26.28 -8.35 43.23
N LEU A 125 -25.65 -9.50 43.47
CA LEU A 125 -25.06 -10.34 42.42
C LEU A 125 -26.14 -10.90 41.49
N ALA A 126 -27.25 -11.42 42.02
CA ALA A 126 -28.34 -11.96 41.20
C ALA A 126 -29.06 -10.88 40.35
N GLU A 127 -29.24 -9.66 40.87
CA GLU A 127 -29.87 -8.55 40.14
C GLU A 127 -29.04 -8.10 38.94
N ASN A 128 -27.71 -7.99 39.10
CA ASN A 128 -26.82 -7.60 38.01
C ASN A 128 -26.58 -8.75 37.01
N HIS A 129 -26.55 -10.00 37.47
CA HIS A 129 -26.23 -11.16 36.62
C HIS A 129 -27.42 -11.63 35.77
N ASN A 130 -28.67 -11.39 36.21
CA ASN A 130 -29.87 -11.82 35.49
C ASN A 130 -30.38 -10.79 34.47
N ARG A 131 -29.67 -9.69 34.23
CA ARG A 131 -30.07 -8.69 33.25
C ARG A 131 -29.43 -9.02 31.90
N VAL A 132 -30.20 -9.63 31.01
CA VAL A 132 -29.85 -9.70 29.59
C VAL A 132 -30.12 -8.31 29.01
N PRO A 133 -29.08 -7.53 28.63
CA PRO A 133 -29.31 -6.26 27.95
C PRO A 133 -30.10 -6.53 26.65
N PRO A 134 -31.10 -5.69 26.31
CA PRO A 134 -31.81 -5.84 25.04
C PRO A 134 -30.81 -5.77 23.89
N HIS A 135 -31.09 -6.49 22.81
CA HIS A 135 -30.19 -6.50 21.67
C HIS A 135 -30.12 -5.08 21.08
N PRO A 136 -28.96 -4.58 20.62
CA PRO A 136 -28.86 -3.24 20.03
C PRO A 136 -29.89 -2.98 18.93
N ALA A 137 -30.26 -4.01 18.14
CA ALA A 137 -31.30 -3.94 17.13
C ALA A 137 -32.67 -3.49 17.66
N ASP A 138 -33.03 -3.83 18.90
CA ASP A 138 -34.32 -3.46 19.50
C ASP A 138 -34.40 -1.95 19.73
N GLN A 139 -33.25 -1.28 19.93
CA GLN A 139 -33.19 0.18 20.01
C GLN A 139 -33.42 0.83 18.65
N TYR A 140 -33.02 0.17 17.56
CA TYR A 140 -33.19 0.70 16.20
C TYR A 140 -34.68 0.74 15.83
N ASP A 141 -35.40 -0.34 16.12
CA ASP A 141 -36.85 -0.43 15.92
C ASP A 141 -37.61 0.60 16.76
N ALA A 142 -37.20 0.79 18.03
CA ALA A 142 -37.81 1.78 18.92
C ALA A 142 -37.66 3.22 18.39
N PHE A 143 -36.48 3.55 17.82
CA PHE A 143 -36.23 4.88 17.25
C PHE A 143 -37.06 5.07 15.98
N ALA A 144 -37.10 4.05 15.11
CA ALA A 144 -37.89 4.06 13.89
C ALA A 144 -39.40 4.21 14.17
N ALA A 145 -39.93 3.52 15.18
CA ALA A 145 -41.32 3.64 15.59
C ALA A 145 -41.67 5.05 16.09
N GLN A 146 -40.79 5.66 16.90
CA GLN A 146 -41.00 7.03 17.38
C GLN A 146 -41.04 8.06 16.25
N ILE A 147 -40.12 7.96 15.28
CA ILE A 147 -40.11 8.84 14.11
C ILE A 147 -41.33 8.59 13.22
N ALA A 148 -41.74 7.32 13.02
CA ALA A 148 -42.96 6.98 12.29
C ALA A 148 -44.23 7.57 12.93
N THR A 149 -44.24 7.78 14.26
CA THR A 149 -45.34 8.49 14.96
C THR A 149 -45.29 10.02 14.85
N GLY A 150 -44.34 10.58 14.08
CA GLY A 150 -44.25 12.02 13.79
C GLY A 150 -43.29 12.81 14.67
N LYS A 151 -42.54 12.15 15.57
CA LYS A 151 -41.51 12.83 16.36
C LYS A 151 -40.30 13.20 15.49
N SER A 152 -39.69 14.34 15.78
CA SER A 152 -38.44 14.78 15.15
C SER A 152 -37.24 14.00 15.68
N ILE A 153 -36.14 14.02 14.92
CA ILE A 153 -34.86 13.39 15.31
C ILE A 153 -34.34 14.02 16.62
N GLU A 154 -34.50 15.32 16.78
CA GLU A 154 -34.10 16.07 17.98
C GLU A 154 -34.89 15.62 19.23
N GLU A 155 -36.21 15.47 19.11
CA GLU A 155 -37.04 14.99 20.22
C GLU A 155 -36.67 13.56 20.64
N VAL A 156 -36.36 12.69 19.67
CA VAL A 156 -35.90 11.32 19.95
C VAL A 156 -34.52 11.34 20.60
N ALA A 157 -33.58 12.14 20.09
CA ALA A 157 -32.25 12.33 20.66
C ALA A 157 -32.34 12.75 22.15
N ASN A 158 -33.17 13.76 22.45
CA ASN A 158 -33.41 14.25 23.81
C ASN A 158 -34.09 13.20 24.71
N ALA A 159 -35.08 12.46 24.19
CA ALA A 159 -35.78 11.44 24.97
C ALA A 159 -34.88 10.28 25.42
N TYR A 160 -33.88 9.93 24.59
CA TYR A 160 -32.95 8.83 24.83
C TYR A 160 -31.56 9.27 25.33
N GLY A 161 -31.29 10.57 25.44
CA GLY A 161 -30.00 11.09 25.89
C GLY A 161 -28.84 10.80 24.94
N VAL A 162 -29.09 10.82 23.62
CA VAL A 162 -28.07 10.56 22.58
C VAL A 162 -28.02 11.71 21.59
N SER A 163 -26.94 11.83 20.81
CA SER A 163 -26.86 12.86 19.76
C SER A 163 -27.76 12.54 18.56
N GLU A 164 -28.19 13.56 17.81
CA GLU A 164 -28.95 13.39 16.57
C GLU A 164 -28.22 12.50 15.54
N THR A 165 -26.89 12.58 15.48
CA THR A 165 -26.05 11.74 14.62
C THR A 165 -26.22 10.26 14.98
N ILE A 166 -26.27 9.93 16.28
CA ILE A 166 -26.51 8.56 16.75
C ILE A 166 -27.91 8.10 16.33
N VAL A 167 -28.93 8.95 16.45
CA VAL A 167 -30.30 8.63 16.00
C VAL A 167 -30.31 8.36 14.49
N LYS A 168 -29.68 9.20 13.67
CA LYS A 168 -29.58 9.03 12.20
C LYS A 168 -28.89 7.71 11.82
N LYS A 169 -27.77 7.38 12.47
CA LYS A 169 -27.06 6.10 12.26
C LYS A 169 -27.96 4.90 12.62
N ARG A 170 -28.62 4.93 13.78
CA ARG A 170 -29.53 3.86 14.21
C ARG A 170 -30.72 3.69 13.28
N MET A 171 -31.24 4.79 12.74
CA MET A 171 -32.29 4.75 11.71
C MET A 171 -31.81 4.07 10.43
N LYS A 172 -30.58 4.34 9.99
CA LYS A 172 -29.99 3.65 8.84
C LYS A 172 -29.83 2.15 9.07
N LEU A 173 -29.44 1.74 10.28
CA LEU A 173 -29.39 0.31 10.64
C LEU A 173 -30.79 -0.31 10.68
N ALA A 174 -31.80 0.40 11.19
CA ALA A 174 -33.19 -0.07 11.22
C ALA A 174 -33.75 -0.30 9.80
N ALA A 175 -33.25 0.45 8.82
CA ALA A 175 -33.72 0.39 7.43
C ALA A 175 -33.07 -0.73 6.61
N VAL A 176 -32.12 -1.50 7.15
CA VAL A 176 -31.51 -2.65 6.46
C VAL A 176 -32.54 -3.77 6.26
N ALA A 177 -32.37 -4.59 5.22
CA ALA A 177 -33.27 -5.69 4.88
C ALA A 177 -33.55 -6.59 6.11
N PRO A 178 -34.83 -7.00 6.33
CA PRO A 178 -35.23 -7.74 7.53
C PRO A 178 -34.44 -9.02 7.78
N GLU A 179 -34.01 -9.73 6.73
CA GLU A 179 -33.26 -10.98 6.83
C GLU A 179 -31.86 -10.77 7.43
N ILE A 180 -31.22 -9.64 7.12
CA ILE A 180 -29.90 -9.26 7.64
C ILE A 180 -30.02 -8.85 9.10
N LEU A 181 -31.07 -8.08 9.45
CA LEU A 181 -31.34 -7.75 10.86
C LEU A 181 -31.72 -8.98 11.68
N ALA A 182 -32.38 -9.97 11.09
CA ALA A 182 -32.66 -11.25 11.76
C ALA A 182 -31.37 -12.04 12.04
N ALA A 183 -30.46 -12.12 11.06
CA ALA A 183 -29.14 -12.75 11.23
C ALA A 183 -28.30 -12.02 12.29
N TYR A 184 -28.35 -10.69 12.34
CA TYR A 184 -27.71 -9.90 13.39
C TYR A 184 -28.29 -10.23 14.78
N ARG A 185 -29.61 -10.33 14.93
CA ARG A 185 -30.27 -10.73 16.19
C ARG A 185 -29.92 -12.17 16.61
N ALA A 186 -29.67 -13.05 15.64
CA ALA A 186 -29.26 -14.43 15.89
C ALA A 186 -27.78 -14.55 16.31
N GLY A 187 -26.99 -13.48 16.16
CA GLY A 187 -25.55 -13.48 16.41
C GLY A 187 -24.70 -13.99 15.24
N ASP A 188 -25.29 -14.18 14.06
CA ASP A 188 -24.59 -14.64 12.84
C ASP A 188 -23.82 -13.51 12.14
N LEU A 189 -24.15 -12.25 12.45
CA LEU A 189 -23.49 -11.05 11.92
C LEU A 189 -23.01 -10.16 13.06
N GLU A 190 -21.93 -9.42 12.80
CA GLU A 190 -21.44 -8.36 13.66
C GLU A 190 -22.00 -7.00 13.25
N LEU A 191 -21.98 -6.02 14.19
CA LEU A 191 -22.49 -4.67 13.95
C LEU A 191 -21.83 -4.00 12.73
N GLU A 192 -20.52 -4.21 12.53
CA GLU A 192 -19.79 -3.65 11.39
C GLU A 192 -20.28 -4.18 10.05
N GLN A 193 -20.73 -5.43 9.98
CA GLN A 193 -21.29 -6.02 8.77
C GLN A 193 -22.67 -5.42 8.47
N VAL A 194 -23.52 -5.26 9.50
CA VAL A 194 -24.83 -4.61 9.34
C VAL A 194 -24.67 -3.15 8.92
N ALA A 195 -23.70 -2.44 9.50
CA ALA A 195 -23.36 -1.07 9.11
C ALA A 195 -22.92 -0.98 7.64
N ALA A 196 -22.18 -1.98 7.14
CA ALA A 196 -21.81 -2.05 5.72
C ALA A 196 -23.03 -2.23 4.80
N TYR A 197 -24.06 -2.98 5.22
CA TYR A 197 -25.31 -3.09 4.44
C TYR A 197 -26.11 -1.79 4.40
N ALA A 198 -26.02 -0.96 5.45
CA ALA A 198 -26.70 0.32 5.55
C ALA A 198 -26.16 1.40 4.60
N VAL A 199 -25.09 1.11 3.84
CA VAL A 199 -24.54 2.01 2.80
C VAL A 199 -25.51 2.20 1.64
N SER A 200 -26.33 1.21 1.32
CA SER A 200 -27.35 1.29 0.26
C SER A 200 -28.74 1.07 0.86
N ASP A 201 -29.74 1.80 0.37
CA ASP A 201 -31.14 1.60 0.74
C ASP A 201 -31.84 0.55 -0.15
N ASP A 202 -31.12 -0.05 -1.11
CA ASP A 202 -31.65 -1.08 -2.02
C ASP A 202 -31.67 -2.46 -1.36
N HIS A 203 -32.86 -2.87 -0.89
CA HIS A 203 -33.06 -4.17 -0.25
C HIS A 203 -32.86 -5.36 -1.20
N GLU A 204 -33.11 -5.22 -2.51
CA GLU A 204 -32.86 -6.31 -3.45
C GLU A 204 -31.37 -6.59 -3.56
N ARG A 205 -30.56 -5.54 -3.69
CA ARG A 205 -29.11 -5.65 -3.76
C ARG A 205 -28.51 -6.13 -2.43
N GLN A 206 -29.00 -5.63 -1.30
CA GLN A 206 -28.61 -6.13 0.04
C GLN A 206 -28.85 -7.64 0.17
N ARG A 207 -30.04 -8.13 -0.21
CA ARG A 207 -30.36 -9.57 -0.17
C ARG A 207 -29.48 -10.37 -1.13
N ALA A 208 -29.19 -9.87 -2.32
CA ALA A 208 -28.32 -10.55 -3.28
C ALA A 208 -26.89 -10.71 -2.74
N VAL A 209 -26.32 -9.66 -2.14
CA VAL A 209 -24.98 -9.72 -1.51
C VAL A 209 -24.98 -10.67 -0.32
N PHE A 210 -26.00 -10.59 0.54
CA PHE A 210 -26.12 -11.44 1.72
C PHE A 210 -26.28 -12.93 1.37
N THR A 211 -27.12 -13.26 0.39
CA THR A 211 -27.33 -14.65 -0.05
C THR A 211 -26.13 -15.22 -0.81
N GLY A 212 -25.40 -14.39 -1.56
CA GLY A 212 -24.19 -14.79 -2.26
C GLY A 212 -23.03 -15.11 -1.33
N ASN A 213 -22.87 -14.36 -0.24
CA ASN A 213 -21.86 -14.64 0.79
C ASN A 213 -22.30 -14.10 2.17
N PRO A 214 -22.98 -14.93 2.99
CA PRO A 214 -23.43 -14.53 4.33
C PRO A 214 -22.29 -14.12 5.28
N ASN A 215 -21.09 -14.66 5.06
CA ASN A 215 -19.90 -14.42 5.89
C ASN A 215 -18.96 -13.37 5.29
N ALA A 216 -19.45 -12.53 4.37
CA ALA A 216 -18.64 -11.50 3.76
C ALA A 216 -18.14 -10.50 4.83
N ARG A 217 -16.86 -10.12 4.74
CA ARG A 217 -16.28 -9.06 5.56
C ARG A 217 -16.92 -7.71 5.20
N SER A 218 -16.96 -6.79 6.16
CA SER A 218 -17.60 -5.45 6.01
C SER A 218 -17.12 -4.67 4.78
N HIS A 219 -15.82 -4.69 4.45
CA HIS A 219 -15.30 -4.03 3.24
C HIS A 219 -15.82 -4.66 1.94
N ASN A 220 -15.95 -5.99 1.87
CA ASN A 220 -16.47 -6.68 0.69
C ASN A 220 -17.96 -6.39 0.48
N ILE A 221 -18.73 -6.29 1.58
CA ILE A 221 -20.14 -5.91 1.54
C ILE A 221 -20.28 -4.50 0.95
N ARG A 222 -19.51 -3.52 1.44
CA ARG A 222 -19.53 -2.15 0.91
C ARG A 222 -19.22 -2.13 -0.58
N THR A 223 -18.11 -2.74 -0.99
CA THR A 223 -17.69 -2.79 -2.40
C THR A 223 -18.78 -3.39 -3.31
N ALA A 224 -19.44 -4.47 -2.89
CA ALA A 224 -20.51 -5.09 -3.68
C ALA A 224 -21.77 -4.22 -3.79
N LEU A 225 -22.11 -3.48 -2.73
CA LEU A 225 -23.28 -2.60 -2.71
C LEU A 225 -23.06 -1.27 -3.45
N THR A 226 -21.81 -0.81 -3.53
CA THR A 226 -21.41 0.42 -4.22
C THR A 226 -20.74 0.13 -5.57
N GLU A 227 -20.80 -1.10 -6.07
CA GLU A 227 -20.25 -1.43 -7.39
C GLU A 227 -20.98 -0.61 -8.47
N GLY A 228 -20.19 0.06 -9.32
CA GLY A 228 -20.66 1.01 -10.33
C GLY A 228 -20.65 2.47 -9.88
N GLU A 229 -20.38 2.76 -8.60
CA GLU A 229 -20.27 4.11 -8.05
C GLU A 229 -18.78 4.50 -7.92
N ALA A 230 -18.48 5.80 -8.09
CA ALA A 230 -17.12 6.31 -7.93
C ALA A 230 -16.89 6.80 -6.50
N THR A 231 -15.65 6.74 -6.03
CA THR A 231 -15.25 7.31 -4.72
C THR A 231 -14.52 8.62 -4.93
N VAL A 232 -14.35 9.40 -3.85
CA VAL A 232 -13.52 10.63 -3.87
C VAL A 232 -12.07 10.38 -4.32
N SER A 233 -11.57 9.16 -4.15
CA SER A 233 -10.21 8.77 -4.57
C SER A 233 -10.10 8.45 -6.06
N ASP A 234 -11.20 8.35 -6.79
CA ASP A 234 -11.21 8.05 -8.22
C ASP A 234 -10.49 9.18 -8.99
N SER A 235 -9.55 8.80 -9.88
CA SER A 235 -8.77 9.75 -10.69
C SER A 235 -9.63 10.74 -11.49
N ARG A 236 -10.85 10.34 -11.90
CA ARG A 236 -11.78 11.22 -12.61
C ARG A 236 -12.38 12.27 -11.67
N VAL A 237 -12.66 11.90 -10.42
CA VAL A 237 -13.17 12.85 -9.41
C VAL A 237 -12.10 13.85 -9.04
N LYS A 238 -10.85 13.42 -8.89
CA LYS A 238 -9.72 14.34 -8.65
C LYS A 238 -9.49 15.30 -9.82
N LEU A 239 -9.65 14.82 -11.06
CA LEU A 239 -9.53 15.66 -12.26
C LEU A 239 -10.69 16.68 -12.38
N VAL A 240 -11.93 16.25 -12.16
CA VAL A 240 -13.12 17.11 -12.32
C VAL A 240 -13.29 18.04 -11.13
N GLY A 241 -13.09 17.52 -9.92
CA GLY A 241 -13.41 18.14 -8.63
C GLY A 241 -14.82 17.77 -8.18
N LEU A 242 -14.98 17.49 -6.88
CA LEU A 242 -16.28 17.12 -6.29
C LEU A 242 -17.30 18.27 -6.43
N ASP A 243 -16.88 19.51 -6.20
CA ASP A 243 -17.75 20.69 -6.30
C ASP A 243 -18.30 20.88 -7.72
N VAL A 244 -17.47 20.62 -8.73
CA VAL A 244 -17.88 20.70 -10.15
C VAL A 244 -18.89 19.62 -10.49
N TYR A 245 -18.68 18.40 -9.99
CA TYR A 245 -19.64 17.30 -10.17
C TYR A 245 -21.00 17.61 -9.53
N VAL A 246 -21.00 18.11 -8.29
CA VAL A 246 -22.24 18.49 -7.58
C VAL A 246 -22.91 19.68 -8.27
N ALA A 247 -22.15 20.69 -8.70
CA ALA A 247 -22.68 21.84 -9.44
C ALA A 247 -23.31 21.44 -10.79
N ALA A 248 -22.81 20.38 -11.42
CA ALA A 248 -23.38 19.79 -12.63
C ALA A 248 -24.62 18.91 -12.36
N GLY A 249 -25.11 18.85 -11.12
CA GLY A 249 -26.29 18.09 -10.72
C GLY A 249 -26.01 16.63 -10.34
N GLY A 250 -24.75 16.27 -10.10
CA GLY A 250 -24.36 14.92 -9.73
C GLY A 250 -24.85 14.49 -8.34
N ALA A 251 -25.40 13.28 -8.26
CA ALA A 251 -25.91 12.73 -7.01
C ALA A 251 -24.79 12.06 -6.19
N VAL A 252 -24.71 12.41 -4.90
CA VAL A 252 -23.72 11.89 -3.95
C VAL A 252 -24.43 11.15 -2.82
N ARG A 253 -23.90 10.00 -2.44
CA ARG A 253 -24.32 9.23 -1.27
C ARG A 253 -23.23 9.31 -0.21
N GLN A 254 -23.64 9.48 1.04
CA GLN A 254 -22.75 9.47 2.19
C GLN A 254 -23.00 8.22 3.05
N ASP A 255 -21.97 7.39 3.25
CA ASP A 255 -21.94 6.36 4.29
C ASP A 255 -21.76 7.02 5.65
N LEU A 256 -22.80 6.98 6.49
CA LEU A 256 -22.78 7.56 7.84
C LEU A 256 -21.88 6.78 8.82
N PHE A 257 -21.39 5.59 8.44
CA PHE A 257 -20.51 4.75 9.25
C PHE A 257 -19.04 4.84 8.84
N ALA A 258 -18.72 5.55 7.76
CA ALA A 258 -17.35 5.82 7.33
C ALA A 258 -16.84 7.15 7.91
N GLU A 259 -15.52 7.28 8.03
CA GLU A 259 -14.86 8.48 8.53
C GLU A 259 -14.50 9.44 7.39
N GLY A 260 -14.87 10.71 7.56
CA GLY A 260 -14.57 11.80 6.63
C GLY A 260 -15.07 11.53 5.21
N ASP A 261 -14.29 11.98 4.23
CA ASP A 261 -14.66 11.94 2.82
C ASP A 261 -14.59 10.52 2.21
N LYS A 262 -13.99 9.56 2.92
CA LYS A 262 -13.92 8.14 2.49
C LYS A 262 -15.29 7.48 2.42
N GLY A 263 -16.32 8.07 3.02
CA GLY A 263 -17.71 7.62 2.95
C GLY A 263 -18.51 8.19 1.78
N LEU A 264 -17.92 9.03 0.92
CA LEU A 264 -18.65 9.67 -0.18
C LEU A 264 -18.56 8.86 -1.47
N TYR A 265 -19.72 8.49 -2.00
CA TYR A 265 -19.89 7.76 -3.24
C TYR A 265 -20.67 8.59 -4.26
N LEU A 266 -20.14 8.72 -5.47
CA LEU A 266 -20.76 9.42 -6.58
C LEU A 266 -21.54 8.40 -7.42
N ILE A 267 -22.85 8.61 -7.53
CA ILE A 267 -23.77 7.63 -8.10
C ILE A 267 -23.78 7.70 -9.63
N ASP A 268 -23.79 8.91 -10.20
CA ASP A 268 -23.84 9.10 -11.65
C ASP A 268 -22.41 9.12 -12.23
N THR A 269 -21.89 7.93 -12.52
CA THR A 269 -20.58 7.76 -13.16
C THR A 269 -20.55 8.17 -14.62
N ALA A 270 -21.69 8.15 -15.32
CA ALA A 270 -21.79 8.61 -16.70
C ALA A 270 -21.63 10.14 -16.81
N LEU A 271 -22.19 10.89 -15.86
CA LEU A 271 -21.93 12.32 -15.70
C LEU A 271 -20.47 12.61 -15.41
N LEU A 272 -19.86 11.83 -14.50
CA LEU A 272 -18.45 11.97 -14.19
C LEU A 272 -17.55 11.73 -15.42
N ASP A 273 -17.83 10.68 -16.20
CA ASP A 273 -17.11 10.39 -17.44
C ASP A 273 -17.22 11.50 -18.47
N ARG A 274 -18.41 12.07 -18.63
CA ARG A 274 -18.63 13.19 -19.54
C ARG A 274 -17.86 14.44 -19.12
N LEU A 275 -17.91 14.83 -17.84
CA LEU A 275 -17.18 16.00 -17.33
C LEU A 275 -15.66 15.81 -17.44
N ALA A 276 -15.16 14.59 -17.15
CA ALA A 276 -13.75 14.27 -17.32
C ALA A 276 -13.32 14.35 -18.79
N ALA A 277 -14.14 13.81 -19.70
CA ALA A 277 -13.89 13.88 -21.13
C ALA A 277 -13.91 15.32 -21.66
N GLU A 278 -14.84 16.17 -21.19
CA GLU A 278 -14.89 17.59 -21.54
C GLU A 278 -13.60 18.32 -21.15
N LYS A 279 -13.10 18.13 -19.92
CA LYS A 279 -11.82 18.71 -19.48
C LYS A 279 -10.62 18.22 -20.30
N ILE A 280 -10.56 16.91 -20.55
CA ILE A 280 -9.47 16.32 -21.34
C ILE A 280 -9.51 16.83 -22.78
N ASN A 281 -10.69 16.88 -23.40
CA ASN A 281 -10.85 17.35 -24.77
C ASN A 281 -10.47 18.82 -24.92
N ALA A 282 -10.78 19.68 -23.94
CA ALA A 282 -10.31 21.07 -23.95
C ALA A 282 -8.78 21.15 -24.04
N ILE A 283 -8.06 20.37 -23.23
CA ILE A 283 -6.59 20.31 -23.26
C ILE A 283 -6.08 19.70 -24.57
N ILE A 284 -6.75 18.69 -25.10
CA ILE A 284 -6.41 18.12 -26.41
C ILE A 284 -6.50 19.20 -27.49
N GLU A 285 -7.56 20.01 -27.53
CA GLU A 285 -7.71 21.07 -28.52
C GLU A 285 -6.67 22.19 -28.34
N ASP A 286 -6.34 22.56 -27.11
CA ASP A 286 -5.26 23.52 -26.82
C ASP A 286 -3.91 23.02 -27.35
N VAL A 287 -3.58 21.74 -27.12
CA VAL A 287 -2.32 21.15 -27.60
C VAL A 287 -2.36 20.92 -29.12
N LYS A 288 -3.51 20.59 -29.72
CA LYS A 288 -3.64 20.50 -31.18
C LYS A 288 -3.39 21.84 -31.85
N ALA A 289 -3.81 22.94 -31.23
CA ALA A 289 -3.53 24.29 -31.73
C ALA A 289 -2.01 24.59 -31.82
N GLU A 290 -1.16 23.84 -31.10
CA GLU A 290 0.30 23.95 -31.22
C GLU A 290 0.84 23.41 -32.56
N GLY A 291 0.08 22.59 -33.29
CA GLY A 291 0.42 22.06 -34.62
C GLY A 291 1.03 20.64 -34.66
N TRP A 292 0.86 19.84 -33.60
CA TRP A 292 1.32 18.44 -33.58
C TRP A 292 0.60 17.57 -34.62
N GLN A 293 1.26 16.53 -35.13
CA GLN A 293 0.71 15.62 -36.13
C GLN A 293 -0.60 14.98 -35.65
N ASP A 294 -0.61 14.56 -34.38
CA ASP A 294 -1.77 14.03 -33.69
C ASP A 294 -1.64 14.29 -32.18
N VAL A 295 -2.79 14.40 -31.51
CA VAL A 295 -2.89 14.59 -30.07
C VAL A 295 -4.01 13.73 -29.53
N PHE A 296 -3.68 12.85 -28.57
CA PHE A 296 -4.63 11.89 -28.02
C PHE A 296 -4.41 11.66 -26.52
N LEU A 297 -5.47 11.22 -25.85
CA LEU A 297 -5.38 10.67 -24.49
C LEU A 297 -4.82 9.25 -24.55
N PHE A 298 -3.85 8.95 -23.71
CA PHE A 298 -3.29 7.62 -23.54
C PHE A 298 -3.68 7.05 -22.18
N ASP A 299 -4.43 5.95 -22.20
CA ASP A 299 -4.99 5.32 -20.99
C ASP A 299 -4.00 4.39 -20.25
N GLY A 300 -2.82 4.12 -20.83
CA GLY A 300 -1.76 3.31 -20.22
C GLY A 300 -0.75 4.12 -19.41
N ALA A 301 0.23 3.44 -18.82
CA ALA A 301 1.29 4.10 -18.08
C ALA A 301 2.31 4.81 -19.01
N VAL A 302 2.96 5.87 -18.52
CA VAL A 302 3.95 6.65 -19.30
C VAL A 302 5.06 5.78 -19.88
N TRP A 303 5.49 4.73 -19.17
CA TRP A 303 6.53 3.82 -19.67
C TRP A 303 6.07 3.00 -20.90
N GLU A 304 4.77 2.75 -21.06
CA GLU A 304 4.22 2.08 -22.25
C GLU A 304 4.30 2.98 -23.47
N LEU A 305 4.08 4.30 -23.30
CA LEU A 305 4.31 5.27 -24.37
C LEU A 305 5.76 5.20 -24.87
N GLN A 306 6.74 5.08 -23.96
CA GLN A 306 8.15 4.99 -24.35
C GLN A 306 8.49 3.69 -25.10
N GLN A 307 7.72 2.62 -24.88
CA GLN A 307 7.87 1.36 -25.62
C GLN A 307 7.26 1.43 -27.02
N ILE A 308 6.11 2.11 -27.16
CA ILE A 308 5.41 2.31 -28.44
C ILE A 308 6.13 3.35 -29.31
N TYR A 309 6.55 4.45 -28.69
CA TYR A 309 7.22 5.59 -29.31
C TYR A 309 8.71 5.61 -28.93
N LYS A 310 9.52 4.88 -29.68
CA LYS A 310 10.96 4.68 -29.41
C LYS A 310 11.85 5.86 -29.82
N GLY A 311 11.27 6.95 -30.32
CA GLY A 311 11.98 8.17 -30.70
C GLY A 311 11.29 9.40 -30.14
N ARG A 312 12.08 10.46 -29.89
CA ARG A 312 11.58 11.75 -29.42
C ARG A 312 12.28 12.89 -30.15
N VAL A 313 11.52 13.90 -30.56
CA VAL A 313 12.04 15.22 -30.96
C VAL A 313 12.05 16.12 -29.73
N TYR A 314 13.06 16.98 -29.63
CA TYR A 314 13.25 17.90 -28.50
C TYR A 314 13.14 19.34 -28.99
N PRO A 315 12.67 20.27 -28.15
CA PRO A 315 12.65 21.67 -28.53
C PRO A 315 14.09 22.13 -28.76
N GLN A 316 14.27 22.99 -29.75
CA GLN A 316 15.56 23.59 -30.05
C GLN A 316 15.54 25.05 -29.62
N ARG A 317 16.67 25.57 -29.16
CA ARG A 317 16.83 26.99 -28.90
C ARG A 317 16.53 27.76 -30.19
N LEU A 318 15.58 28.68 -30.13
CA LEU A 318 15.26 29.55 -31.27
C LEU A 318 16.52 30.33 -31.66
N GLN A 319 16.84 30.31 -32.96
CA GLN A 319 17.88 31.21 -33.47
C GLN A 319 17.37 32.65 -33.30
N LEU A 320 18.08 33.41 -32.49
CA LEU A 320 17.81 34.82 -32.25
C LEU A 320 18.08 35.57 -33.55
N THR A 321 17.21 36.52 -33.91
CA THR A 321 17.51 37.45 -35.00
C THR A 321 18.70 38.34 -34.63
N GLU A 322 19.40 38.91 -35.61
CA GLU A 322 20.53 39.84 -35.36
C GLU A 322 20.14 40.97 -34.39
N GLU A 323 18.90 41.47 -34.46
CA GLU A 323 18.39 42.49 -33.53
C GLU A 323 18.19 41.97 -32.10
N GLN A 324 17.78 40.71 -31.95
CA GLN A 324 17.61 40.06 -30.64
C GLN A 324 18.96 39.65 -30.05
N GLU A 325 19.92 39.22 -30.86
CA GLU A 325 21.30 38.96 -30.42
C GLU A 325 21.96 40.24 -29.90
N ALA A 326 21.84 41.34 -30.64
CA ALA A 326 22.35 42.64 -30.20
C ALA A 326 21.69 43.12 -28.89
N LYS A 327 20.39 42.84 -28.70
CA LYS A 327 19.71 43.13 -27.43
C LYS A 327 20.20 42.23 -26.29
N ARG A 328 20.42 40.94 -26.55
CA ARG A 328 20.93 39.98 -25.58
C ARG A 328 22.35 40.34 -25.13
N GLU A 329 23.22 40.69 -26.07
CA GLU A 329 24.59 41.14 -25.80
C GLU A 329 24.57 42.40 -24.93
N LYS A 330 23.74 43.37 -25.27
CA LYS A 330 23.58 44.59 -24.46
C LYS A 330 23.08 44.31 -23.03
N VAL A 331 22.14 43.40 -22.85
CA VAL A 331 21.65 42.99 -21.52
C VAL A 331 22.73 42.24 -20.75
N ALA A 332 23.53 41.40 -21.42
CA ALA A 332 24.65 40.70 -20.80
C ALA A 332 25.76 41.67 -20.35
N GLU A 333 26.10 42.68 -21.16
CA GLU A 333 27.05 43.75 -20.79
C GLU A 333 26.55 44.55 -19.59
N GLN A 334 25.24 44.83 -19.51
CA GLN A 334 24.64 45.51 -18.37
C GLN A 334 24.68 44.64 -17.10
N LEU A 335 24.42 43.33 -17.22
CA LEU A 335 24.51 42.39 -16.12
C LEU A 335 25.94 42.30 -15.57
N GLU A 336 26.94 42.23 -16.46
CA GLU A 336 28.36 42.19 -16.08
C GLU A 336 28.79 43.50 -15.39
N ALA A 337 28.33 44.66 -15.88
CA ALA A 337 28.59 45.94 -15.22
C ALA A 337 27.99 45.99 -13.80
N VAL A 338 26.73 45.58 -13.63
CA VAL A 338 26.07 45.53 -12.31
C VAL A 338 26.72 44.49 -11.39
N SER A 339 27.15 43.34 -11.93
CA SER A 339 27.88 42.31 -11.17
C SER A 339 29.21 42.86 -10.63
N ASN A 340 29.96 43.60 -11.45
CA ASN A 340 31.24 44.20 -11.03
C ASN A 340 31.02 45.29 -9.96
N GLU A 341 29.93 46.06 -10.04
CA GLU A 341 29.59 47.03 -9.00
C GLU A 341 29.14 46.35 -7.69
N LEU A 342 28.48 45.20 -7.76
CA LEU A 342 28.15 44.37 -6.59
C LEU A 342 29.38 43.76 -5.92
N GLU A 343 30.49 43.50 -6.63
CA GLU A 343 31.73 43.05 -5.98
C GLU A 343 32.31 44.11 -5.02
N ASP A 344 32.05 45.39 -5.26
CA ASP A 344 32.50 46.49 -4.41
C ASP A 344 31.50 46.80 -3.26
N ASP A 345 30.22 46.43 -3.41
CA ASP A 345 29.13 46.70 -2.45
C ASP A 345 28.06 45.57 -2.49
N GLU A 346 28.43 44.40 -1.96
CA GLU A 346 27.65 43.14 -2.09
C GLU A 346 26.23 43.20 -1.50
N ASP A 347 25.97 44.08 -0.52
CA ASP A 347 24.67 44.21 0.17
C ASP A 347 23.76 45.29 -0.45
N ASN A 348 24.12 45.84 -1.60
CA ASN A 348 23.36 46.91 -2.25
C ASN A 348 22.05 46.39 -2.85
N ALA A 349 20.95 46.60 -2.12
CA ALA A 349 19.62 46.12 -2.49
C ALA A 349 19.09 46.61 -3.85
N GLU A 350 19.51 47.80 -4.31
CA GLU A 350 19.10 48.33 -5.62
C GLU A 350 19.84 47.60 -6.76
N LEU A 351 21.15 47.36 -6.59
CA LEU A 351 21.96 46.62 -7.55
C LEU A 351 21.59 45.14 -7.63
N LEU A 352 21.29 44.49 -6.50
CA LEU A 352 20.79 43.11 -6.47
C LEU A 352 19.46 42.97 -7.25
N ALA A 353 18.52 43.89 -7.05
CA ALA A 353 17.24 43.89 -7.76
C ALA A 353 17.40 44.23 -9.26
N GLU A 354 18.45 44.94 -9.65
CA GLU A 354 18.78 45.18 -11.06
C GLU A 354 19.48 43.97 -11.70
N TYR A 355 20.38 43.30 -10.99
CA TYR A 355 21.02 42.05 -11.38
C TYR A 355 19.98 40.96 -11.66
N ASP A 356 19.02 40.75 -10.75
CA ASP A 356 17.94 39.77 -10.92
C ASP A 356 17.07 40.09 -12.15
N ARG A 357 16.67 41.36 -12.32
CA ARG A 357 15.87 41.79 -13.49
C ARG A 357 16.60 41.59 -14.81
N LEU A 358 17.91 41.87 -14.85
CA LEU A 358 18.74 41.68 -16.04
C LEU A 358 18.98 40.18 -16.31
N GLY A 359 19.12 39.36 -15.26
CA GLY A 359 19.22 37.91 -15.34
C GLY A 359 17.94 37.29 -15.92
N GLU A 360 16.77 37.68 -15.43
CA GLU A 360 15.47 37.27 -15.98
C GLU A 360 15.32 37.72 -17.45
N ALA A 361 15.73 38.95 -17.77
CA ALA A 361 15.69 39.45 -19.14
C ALA A 361 16.64 38.68 -20.07
N LEU A 362 17.79 38.20 -19.57
CA LEU A 362 18.75 37.39 -20.33
C LEU A 362 18.19 35.98 -20.60
N GLU A 363 17.60 35.35 -19.59
CA GLU A 363 16.93 34.05 -19.72
C GLU A 363 15.70 34.12 -20.64
N ALA A 364 15.01 35.26 -20.73
CA ALA A 364 13.90 35.46 -21.67
C ALA A 364 14.33 35.34 -23.15
N PHE A 365 15.64 35.42 -23.47
CA PHE A 365 16.18 35.13 -24.81
C PHE A 365 16.50 33.64 -25.02
N ASN A 366 16.43 32.81 -23.99
CA ASN A 366 16.68 31.37 -24.05
C ASN A 366 15.36 30.59 -24.30
N VAL A 367 14.61 31.01 -25.32
CA VAL A 367 13.34 30.36 -25.66
C VAL A 367 13.61 29.11 -26.49
N GLU A 368 13.31 27.95 -25.92
CA GLU A 368 13.29 26.68 -26.63
C GLU A 368 11.92 26.46 -27.27
N ALA A 369 11.89 26.10 -28.56
CA ALA A 369 10.65 25.79 -29.26
C ALA A 369 10.85 24.59 -30.19
N TYR A 370 9.76 23.84 -30.40
CA TYR A 370 9.74 22.81 -31.44
C TYR A 370 9.59 23.45 -32.81
N SER A 371 10.37 22.96 -33.79
CA SER A 371 10.22 23.38 -35.18
C SER A 371 8.85 22.95 -35.73
N VAL A 372 8.33 23.71 -36.72
CA VAL A 372 7.07 23.36 -37.39
C VAL A 372 7.16 21.98 -38.05
N GLU A 373 8.33 21.63 -38.59
CA GLU A 373 8.60 20.34 -39.21
C GLU A 373 8.63 19.17 -38.21
N ASP A 374 9.11 19.41 -36.99
CA ASP A 374 9.12 18.41 -35.91
C ASP A 374 7.71 18.18 -35.37
N LYS A 375 6.93 19.24 -35.20
CA LYS A 375 5.52 19.12 -34.79
C LYS A 375 4.69 18.36 -35.82
N ALA A 376 4.92 18.58 -37.11
CA ALA A 376 4.18 17.89 -38.18
C ALA A 376 4.48 16.38 -38.31
N ARG A 377 5.58 15.88 -37.73
CA ARG A 377 5.99 14.46 -37.79
C ARG A 377 5.87 13.72 -36.47
N ALA A 378 5.78 14.45 -35.36
CA ALA A 378 5.70 13.88 -34.02
C ALA A 378 4.33 14.09 -33.41
N VAL A 379 3.96 13.23 -32.47
CA VAL A 379 2.68 13.28 -31.78
C VAL A 379 2.86 13.79 -30.36
N ALA A 380 1.79 14.33 -29.78
CA ALA A 380 1.71 14.62 -28.35
C ALA A 380 0.70 13.66 -27.69
N ALA A 381 1.06 13.08 -26.56
CA ALA A 381 0.16 12.21 -25.78
C ALA A 381 -0.16 12.87 -24.45
N ILE A 382 -1.41 12.83 -24.04
CA ILE A 382 -1.83 13.24 -22.70
C ILE A 382 -1.99 11.97 -21.86
N THR A 383 -1.35 11.92 -20.71
CA THR A 383 -1.47 10.82 -19.75
C THR A 383 -2.12 11.31 -18.47
N ARG A 384 -2.94 10.46 -17.84
CA ARG A 384 -3.52 10.72 -16.52
C ARG A 384 -2.84 9.85 -15.47
N ASP A 385 -2.34 10.47 -14.40
CA ASP A 385 -1.78 9.72 -13.26
C ASP A 385 -2.90 9.20 -12.32
N TYR A 386 -2.50 8.44 -11.31
CA TYR A 386 -3.43 7.91 -10.29
C TYR A 386 -4.11 9.01 -9.46
N ASN A 387 -3.50 10.20 -9.38
CA ASN A 387 -4.03 11.36 -8.70
C ASN A 387 -4.92 12.23 -9.60
N GLY A 388 -5.18 11.82 -10.85
CA GLY A 388 -6.00 12.59 -11.78
C GLY A 388 -5.26 13.77 -12.41
N ASN A 389 -3.97 13.94 -12.15
CA ASN A 389 -3.17 14.97 -12.82
C ASN A 389 -2.92 14.57 -14.27
N LEU A 390 -3.05 15.53 -15.16
CA LEU A 390 -2.78 15.35 -16.58
C LEU A 390 -1.35 15.80 -16.88
N ARG A 391 -0.60 14.96 -17.57
CA ARG A 391 0.74 15.25 -18.06
C ARG A 391 0.76 15.17 -19.58
N ILE A 392 1.40 16.15 -20.21
CA ILE A 392 1.45 16.26 -21.68
C ILE A 392 2.85 15.87 -22.14
N GLU A 393 2.95 14.77 -22.87
CA GLU A 393 4.18 14.25 -23.45
C GLU A 393 4.29 14.64 -24.92
N ARG A 394 5.09 15.68 -25.21
CA ARG A 394 5.32 16.22 -26.55
C ARG A 394 6.48 15.53 -27.28
N GLY A 395 6.39 15.48 -28.60
CA GLY A 395 7.51 15.09 -29.46
C GLY A 395 7.71 13.59 -29.67
N LEU A 396 6.69 12.75 -29.49
CA LEU A 396 6.81 11.30 -29.59
C LEU A 396 6.82 10.83 -31.07
N MET A 397 7.72 9.90 -31.43
CA MET A 397 7.85 9.37 -32.79
C MET A 397 7.84 7.83 -32.84
N LYS A 398 7.14 7.27 -33.84
CA LYS A 398 7.13 5.82 -34.13
C LYS A 398 8.41 5.40 -34.86
N LYS A 399 8.83 4.16 -34.66
CA LYS A 399 10.11 3.60 -35.15
C LYS A 399 10.33 3.74 -36.67
N ALA A 400 9.27 3.74 -37.49
CA ALA A 400 9.38 3.77 -38.95
C ALA A 400 9.73 5.14 -39.54
N ASP A 401 9.40 6.24 -38.85
CA ASP A 401 9.57 7.59 -39.40
C ASP A 401 10.97 8.18 -39.19
N ARG A 402 11.78 7.52 -38.35
CA ARG A 402 13.19 7.89 -38.15
C ARG A 402 14.06 7.59 -39.37
N ASP A 403 13.66 6.63 -40.20
CA ASP A 403 14.44 6.16 -41.36
C ASP A 403 14.36 7.12 -42.56
N SER A 404 13.49 8.14 -42.51
CA SER A 404 13.37 9.15 -43.58
C SER A 404 14.35 10.31 -43.47
N ASN A 405 15.04 10.46 -42.33
CA ASN A 405 16.03 11.52 -42.14
C ASN A 405 17.32 11.00 -41.49
N THR A 406 18.08 10.21 -42.26
CA THR A 406 19.54 10.22 -42.14
C THR A 406 20.14 10.50 -43.51
N GLY A 407 20.21 11.79 -43.82
CA GLY A 407 21.22 12.28 -44.74
C GLY A 407 22.59 11.76 -44.28
N THR A 408 23.16 10.95 -45.15
CA THR A 408 24.49 10.36 -45.16
C THR A 408 25.52 11.06 -44.27
N THR A 409 25.73 10.54 -43.08
CA THR A 409 27.09 10.39 -42.55
C THR A 409 27.24 8.93 -42.12
N SER A 410 28.05 8.19 -42.89
CA SER A 410 28.55 6.88 -42.50
C SER A 410 29.38 7.07 -41.24
N ALA A 411 28.74 7.08 -40.06
CA ALA A 411 29.44 6.95 -38.80
C ALA A 411 30.22 5.64 -38.84
N ALA A 412 31.52 5.71 -38.56
CA ALA A 412 32.36 4.53 -38.42
C ALA A 412 31.69 3.54 -37.45
N PRO A 413 31.79 2.21 -37.67
CA PRO A 413 31.22 1.24 -36.76
C PRO A 413 31.75 1.51 -35.35
N GLN A 414 30.84 1.76 -34.41
CA GLN A 414 31.18 1.96 -33.01
C GLN A 414 31.97 0.73 -32.54
N LEU A 415 33.18 0.97 -32.06
CA LEU A 415 34.05 -0.07 -31.52
C LEU A 415 33.71 -0.27 -30.03
N ASP A 416 33.86 -1.49 -29.54
CA ASP A 416 33.81 -1.80 -28.12
C ASP A 416 35.14 -1.44 -27.44
N ALA A 417 35.21 -1.64 -26.11
CA ALA A 417 36.42 -1.39 -25.31
C ALA A 417 37.65 -2.20 -25.79
N GLU A 418 37.42 -3.21 -26.61
CA GLU A 418 38.43 -4.09 -27.19
C GLU A 418 38.84 -3.69 -28.62
N GLY A 419 38.33 -2.58 -29.15
CA GLY A 419 38.61 -2.11 -30.51
C GLY A 419 37.95 -2.96 -31.60
N LEU A 420 36.94 -3.75 -31.26
CA LEU A 420 36.16 -4.59 -32.16
C LEU A 420 34.79 -3.96 -32.44
N PRO A 421 34.19 -4.14 -33.63
CA PRO A 421 32.89 -3.56 -33.92
C PRO A 421 31.80 -4.08 -32.98
N GLN A 422 31.01 -3.18 -32.39
CA GLN A 422 29.92 -3.52 -31.49
C GLN A 422 28.86 -4.40 -32.18
N VAL A 423 28.31 -5.34 -31.44
CA VAL A 423 27.24 -6.22 -31.90
C VAL A 423 25.87 -5.54 -31.81
N GLY A 424 24.91 -6.01 -32.61
CA GLY A 424 23.54 -5.49 -32.58
C GLY A 424 22.90 -5.65 -31.20
N ASN A 425 22.04 -4.70 -30.83
CA ASN A 425 21.47 -4.58 -29.48
C ASN A 425 20.79 -5.88 -28.97
N THR A 426 20.10 -6.61 -29.85
CA THR A 426 19.48 -7.91 -29.53
C THR A 426 20.53 -8.97 -29.14
N LEU A 427 21.65 -9.04 -29.87
CA LEU A 427 22.73 -9.97 -29.57
C LEU A 427 23.49 -9.56 -28.29
N ALA A 428 23.61 -8.26 -28.02
CA ALA A 428 24.21 -7.76 -26.79
C ALA A 428 23.40 -8.17 -25.54
N VAL A 429 22.07 -8.05 -25.58
CA VAL A 429 21.18 -8.48 -24.49
C VAL A 429 21.23 -10.00 -24.27
N GLU A 430 21.29 -10.77 -25.36
CA GLU A 430 21.42 -12.23 -25.28
C GLU A 430 22.76 -12.65 -24.65
N LEU A 431 23.88 -12.02 -25.04
CA LEU A 431 25.19 -12.29 -24.44
C LEU A 431 25.24 -11.88 -22.96
N ALA A 432 24.63 -10.75 -22.60
CA ALA A 432 24.48 -10.33 -21.21
C ALA A 432 23.71 -11.38 -20.38
N ALA A 433 22.62 -11.93 -20.92
CA ALA A 433 21.86 -12.99 -20.26
C ALA A 433 22.67 -14.30 -20.12
N VAL A 434 23.47 -14.65 -21.13
CA VAL A 434 24.42 -15.78 -21.07
C VAL A 434 25.45 -15.57 -19.96
N ARG A 435 25.99 -14.36 -19.82
CA ARG A 435 26.93 -14.02 -18.74
C ARG A 435 26.29 -14.14 -17.36
N CYS A 436 25.05 -13.65 -17.19
CA CYS A 436 24.30 -13.85 -15.95
C CYS A 436 24.13 -15.34 -15.64
N ALA A 437 23.76 -16.16 -16.63
CA ALA A 437 23.58 -17.60 -16.45
C ALA A 437 24.90 -18.29 -16.05
N ALA A 438 26.04 -17.87 -16.61
CA ALA A 438 27.35 -18.42 -16.25
C ALA A 438 27.76 -18.08 -14.80
N ILE A 439 27.61 -16.82 -14.38
CA ILE A 439 27.87 -16.40 -12.99
C ILE A 439 26.94 -17.13 -12.02
N ALA A 440 25.65 -17.20 -12.37
CA ALA A 440 24.66 -17.92 -11.57
C ALA A 440 24.99 -19.40 -11.43
N ALA A 441 25.38 -20.07 -12.53
CA ALA A 441 25.76 -21.48 -12.51
C ALA A 441 26.95 -21.75 -11.58
N ASP A 442 27.98 -20.91 -11.63
CA ASP A 442 29.13 -21.05 -10.72
C ASP A 442 28.75 -20.72 -9.27
N LEU A 443 27.76 -19.84 -9.04
CA LEU A 443 27.33 -19.46 -7.71
C LEU A 443 26.62 -20.61 -6.99
N THR A 444 25.98 -21.53 -7.73
CA THR A 444 25.29 -22.70 -7.17
C THR A 444 26.18 -23.60 -6.30
N THR A 445 27.50 -23.57 -6.49
CA THR A 445 28.47 -24.39 -5.75
C THR A 445 29.27 -23.60 -4.71
N ASN A 446 28.95 -22.31 -4.52
CA ASN A 446 29.73 -21.39 -3.70
C ASN A 446 28.87 -20.74 -2.59
N GLY A 447 28.46 -21.52 -1.59
CA GLY A 447 27.61 -21.07 -0.46
C GLY A 447 28.09 -19.79 0.24
N GLN A 448 29.39 -19.68 0.52
CA GLN A 448 29.94 -18.50 1.19
C GLN A 448 29.84 -17.22 0.34
N LYS A 449 30.03 -17.33 -0.98
CA LYS A 449 29.89 -16.18 -1.90
C LYS A 449 28.43 -15.79 -2.05
N ALA A 450 27.51 -16.76 -2.10
CA ALA A 450 26.08 -16.48 -2.13
C ALA A 450 25.57 -15.79 -0.86
N LEU A 451 26.07 -16.18 0.32
CA LEU A 451 25.83 -15.47 1.56
C LEU A 451 26.35 -14.03 1.48
N SER A 452 27.57 -13.84 0.99
CA SER A 452 28.19 -12.51 0.84
C SER A 452 27.38 -11.61 -0.11
N VAL A 453 26.91 -12.15 -1.24
CA VAL A 453 26.02 -11.44 -2.19
C VAL A 453 24.67 -11.09 -1.56
N THR A 454 24.10 -11.98 -0.75
CA THR A 454 22.84 -11.73 -0.03
C THR A 454 23.01 -10.60 0.98
N VAL A 455 24.05 -10.66 1.82
CA VAL A 455 24.36 -9.61 2.79
C VAL A 455 24.66 -8.29 2.10
N TYR A 456 25.43 -8.30 1.02
CA TYR A 456 25.70 -7.12 0.20
C TYR A 456 24.41 -6.51 -0.37
N THR A 457 23.47 -7.33 -0.85
CA THR A 457 22.17 -6.87 -1.36
C THR A 457 21.33 -6.24 -0.25
N MET A 458 21.29 -6.87 0.94
CA MET A 458 20.55 -6.32 2.09
C MET A 458 21.18 -5.03 2.61
N ALA A 459 22.52 -4.97 2.67
CA ALA A 459 23.24 -3.78 3.11
C ALA A 459 23.08 -2.60 2.14
N THR A 460 23.10 -2.86 0.83
CA THR A 460 22.89 -1.80 -0.18
C THR A 460 21.46 -1.27 -0.15
N ASP A 461 20.46 -2.12 0.06
CA ASP A 461 19.05 -1.70 0.16
C ASP A 461 18.76 -0.91 1.47
N LEU A 462 19.22 -1.42 2.62
CA LEU A 462 18.92 -0.81 3.92
C LEU A 462 19.84 0.36 4.31
N LEU A 463 21.13 0.32 3.95
CA LEU A 463 22.11 1.30 4.43
C LEU A 463 22.36 2.45 3.45
N LEU A 464 21.92 2.35 2.19
CA LEU A 464 22.13 3.39 1.17
C LEU A 464 20.82 4.05 0.70
N GLY A 465 19.71 3.79 1.38
CA GLY A 465 18.43 4.50 1.15
C GLY A 465 17.75 4.21 -0.21
N TYR A 466 18.22 3.23 -0.98
CA TYR A 466 17.62 2.87 -2.27
C TYR A 466 16.32 2.05 -2.12
N SER A 467 15.32 2.56 -1.40
CA SER A 467 14.03 1.87 -1.29
C SER A 467 12.84 2.77 -1.65
N ASN A 468 12.09 2.33 -2.66
CA ASN A 468 10.66 2.58 -2.72
C ASN A 468 9.94 1.48 -1.90
N LEU A 469 9.76 1.79 -0.60
CA LEU A 469 8.76 1.29 0.37
C LEU A 469 9.17 0.23 1.44
N LYS A 470 9.29 0.75 2.69
CA LYS A 470 9.07 0.23 4.07
C LYS A 470 9.11 -1.29 4.38
N SER A 471 10.05 -1.71 5.27
CA SER A 471 9.84 -2.48 6.54
C SER A 471 11.06 -3.34 6.94
N PRO A 472 11.35 -3.55 8.26
CA PRO A 472 12.56 -4.17 8.80
C PRO A 472 12.72 -5.71 8.62
N CYS A 473 12.29 -6.27 7.49
CA CYS A 473 12.83 -7.48 6.82
C CYS A 473 11.90 -7.78 5.63
N ASP A 474 12.18 -7.20 4.47
CA ASP A 474 11.62 -7.63 3.19
C ASP A 474 12.76 -8.21 2.32
N LEU A 475 12.69 -9.51 2.00
CA LEU A 475 13.75 -10.28 1.36
C LEU A 475 13.22 -10.82 0.03
N ARG A 476 13.15 -9.95 -0.99
CA ARG A 476 12.54 -10.28 -2.28
C ARG A 476 13.53 -10.88 -3.28
N ILE A 477 13.62 -12.20 -3.32
CA ILE A 477 14.32 -12.92 -4.40
C ILE A 477 13.43 -12.94 -5.64
N SER A 478 13.72 -12.09 -6.62
CA SER A 478 13.08 -12.11 -7.93
C SER A 478 13.80 -13.10 -8.85
N ASN A 479 13.08 -14.05 -9.44
CA ASN A 479 13.66 -14.97 -10.43
C ASN A 479 14.03 -14.19 -11.69
N SER A 480 15.32 -14.17 -12.03
CA SER A 480 15.86 -13.38 -13.15
C SER A 480 15.36 -13.84 -14.51
N ARG A 481 14.85 -15.09 -14.61
CA ARG A 481 14.35 -15.72 -15.85
C ARG A 481 15.29 -15.51 -17.06
N VAL A 482 16.61 -15.46 -16.83
CA VAL A 482 17.63 -15.18 -17.86
C VAL A 482 17.53 -16.13 -19.05
N ALA A 483 17.06 -17.35 -18.82
CA ALA A 483 16.76 -18.32 -19.87
C ALA A 483 15.84 -17.75 -20.96
N SER A 484 14.85 -16.90 -20.64
CA SER A 484 13.90 -16.34 -21.62
C SER A 484 14.57 -15.47 -22.69
N SER A 485 15.69 -14.82 -22.36
CA SER A 485 16.44 -13.94 -23.25
C SER A 485 17.53 -14.65 -24.07
N ILE A 486 17.72 -15.96 -23.88
CA ILE A 486 18.75 -16.76 -24.56
C ILE A 486 18.09 -17.63 -25.64
N SER A 487 18.53 -17.54 -26.90
CA SER A 487 17.91 -18.32 -27.99
C SER A 487 18.30 -19.80 -27.92
N HIS A 488 19.56 -20.10 -27.62
CA HIS A 488 20.08 -21.46 -27.52
C HIS A 488 19.93 -21.99 -26.09
N LYS A 489 18.92 -22.84 -25.84
CA LYS A 489 18.60 -23.32 -24.48
C LYS A 489 19.51 -24.46 -24.01
N ASP A 490 20.08 -25.20 -24.95
CA ASP A 490 20.88 -26.41 -24.69
C ASP A 490 22.32 -25.99 -24.36
N MET A 491 22.50 -25.30 -23.24
CA MET A 491 23.81 -24.82 -22.80
C MET A 491 24.07 -25.19 -21.34
N ARG A 492 25.34 -25.51 -21.06
CA ARG A 492 25.79 -26.03 -19.77
C ARG A 492 25.38 -25.14 -18.58
N PRO A 493 25.49 -23.79 -18.62
CA PRO A 493 25.04 -22.96 -17.50
C PRO A 493 23.56 -23.12 -17.15
N LEU A 494 22.68 -23.22 -18.15
CA LEU A 494 21.24 -23.39 -17.94
C LEU A 494 20.91 -24.79 -17.41
N GLU A 495 21.61 -25.82 -17.91
CA GLU A 495 21.47 -27.20 -17.42
C GLU A 495 21.94 -27.34 -15.96
N THR A 496 23.07 -26.72 -15.61
CA THR A 496 23.59 -26.69 -14.24
C THR A 496 22.57 -26.04 -13.30
N LEU A 497 22.04 -24.87 -13.66
CA LEU A 497 21.03 -24.16 -12.86
C LEU A 497 19.76 -25.00 -12.68
N ALA A 498 19.22 -25.58 -13.76
CA ALA A 498 18.02 -26.40 -13.71
C ALA A 498 18.22 -27.66 -12.85
N THR A 499 19.39 -28.30 -12.96
CA THR A 499 19.75 -29.49 -12.19
C THR A 499 19.91 -29.17 -10.71
N ALA A 500 20.61 -28.08 -10.38
CA ALA A 500 20.80 -27.63 -9.01
C ALA A 500 19.46 -27.27 -8.34
N LEU A 501 18.57 -26.54 -9.05
CA LEU A 501 17.25 -26.19 -8.53
C LEU A 501 16.38 -27.43 -8.29
N LYS A 502 16.43 -28.38 -9.23
CA LYS A 502 15.74 -29.67 -9.08
C LYS A 502 16.24 -30.43 -7.85
N SER A 503 17.55 -30.47 -7.64
CA SER A 503 18.15 -31.13 -6.47
C SER A 503 17.70 -30.49 -5.15
N VAL A 504 17.63 -29.16 -5.06
CA VAL A 504 17.08 -28.46 -3.88
C VAL A 504 15.60 -28.78 -3.68
N ARG A 505 14.81 -28.83 -4.75
CA ARG A 505 13.38 -29.18 -4.67
C ARG A 505 13.17 -30.61 -4.18
N GLU A 506 13.99 -31.56 -4.61
CA GLU A 506 13.95 -32.97 -4.22
C GLU A 506 14.42 -33.20 -2.77
N ALA A 507 15.29 -32.33 -2.24
CA ALA A 507 15.72 -32.37 -0.84
C ALA A 507 14.65 -31.88 0.14
N LEU A 508 13.68 -31.08 -0.32
CA LEU A 508 12.59 -30.55 0.52
C LEU A 508 11.43 -31.53 0.66
N PRO A 509 10.73 -31.54 1.82
CA PRO A 509 9.50 -32.31 2.01
C PRO A 509 8.44 -32.05 0.93
N GLU A 510 7.56 -33.03 0.68
CA GLU A 510 6.48 -32.88 -0.29
C GLU A 510 5.52 -31.73 0.06
N ASN A 511 5.21 -31.58 1.35
CA ASN A 511 4.31 -30.55 1.86
C ASN A 511 5.07 -29.26 2.25
N PRO A 512 4.77 -28.11 1.62
CA PRO A 512 5.43 -26.84 1.92
C PRO A 512 5.30 -26.37 3.36
N ARG A 513 4.28 -26.81 4.10
CA ARG A 513 4.11 -26.45 5.52
C ARG A 513 5.23 -26.98 6.41
N ASP A 514 5.91 -28.05 5.99
CA ASP A 514 6.97 -28.70 6.76
C ASP A 514 8.36 -28.15 6.41
N TRP A 515 8.48 -27.27 5.41
CA TRP A 515 9.76 -26.75 4.93
C TRP A 515 10.51 -25.95 5.98
N LEU A 516 9.82 -25.08 6.74
CA LEU A 516 10.48 -24.27 7.77
C LEU A 516 11.10 -25.14 8.86
N ALA A 517 10.34 -26.11 9.37
CA ALA A 517 10.82 -27.04 10.39
C ALA A 517 11.99 -27.89 9.88
N HIS A 518 11.93 -28.32 8.61
CA HIS A 518 13.02 -29.05 7.97
C HIS A 518 14.29 -28.20 7.84
N LEU A 519 14.18 -26.96 7.33
CA LEU A 519 15.31 -26.04 7.17
C LEU A 519 15.96 -25.68 8.51
N LEU A 520 15.16 -25.44 9.56
CA LEU A 520 15.68 -25.16 10.92
C LEU A 520 16.47 -26.33 11.53
N ALA A 521 16.26 -27.55 11.03
CA ALA A 521 16.94 -28.76 11.49
C ALA A 521 18.23 -29.08 10.70
N LEU A 522 18.50 -28.38 9.59
CA LEU A 522 19.70 -28.56 8.79
C LEU A 522 20.91 -27.88 9.44
N ASP A 523 22.10 -28.41 9.18
CA ASP A 523 23.34 -27.73 9.53
C ASP A 523 23.63 -26.54 8.61
N THR A 524 24.52 -25.67 9.06
CA THR A 524 24.89 -24.45 8.34
C THR A 524 25.43 -24.73 6.93
N GLY A 525 26.16 -25.84 6.72
CA GLY A 525 26.70 -26.19 5.40
C GLY A 525 25.57 -26.50 4.42
N ALA A 526 24.62 -27.36 4.83
CA ALA A 526 23.45 -27.68 4.02
C ALA A 526 22.57 -26.45 3.72
N LEU A 527 22.41 -25.54 4.67
CA LEU A 527 21.71 -24.28 4.46
C LEU A 527 22.42 -23.37 3.46
N LEU A 528 23.76 -23.29 3.52
CA LEU A 528 24.57 -22.50 2.58
C LEU A 528 24.52 -23.06 1.16
N ASP A 529 24.49 -24.40 1.02
CA ASP A 529 24.36 -25.04 -0.28
C ASP A 529 22.99 -24.74 -0.92
N MET A 530 21.90 -24.78 -0.12
CA MET A 530 20.58 -24.38 -0.60
C MET A 530 20.52 -22.88 -0.92
N LEU A 531 21.12 -22.03 -0.08
CA LEU A 531 21.20 -20.59 -0.29
C LEU A 531 21.92 -20.26 -1.61
N ALA A 532 23.03 -20.94 -1.90
CA ALA A 532 23.77 -20.78 -3.15
C ALA A 532 22.90 -20.97 -4.39
N VAL A 533 22.10 -22.04 -4.41
CA VAL A 533 21.20 -22.31 -5.53
C VAL A 533 20.08 -21.28 -5.62
N LEU A 534 19.48 -20.87 -4.50
CA LEU A 534 18.37 -19.92 -4.48
C LEU A 534 18.82 -18.51 -4.91
N VAL A 535 19.97 -18.05 -4.41
CA VAL A 535 20.57 -16.75 -4.76
C VAL A 535 21.07 -16.74 -6.20
N ALA A 536 21.60 -17.86 -6.72
CA ALA A 536 21.97 -17.97 -8.13
C ALA A 536 20.82 -17.61 -9.07
N HIS A 537 19.57 -17.95 -8.71
CA HIS A 537 18.39 -17.68 -9.54
C HIS A 537 17.91 -16.23 -9.49
N SER A 538 18.48 -15.35 -8.65
CA SER A 538 18.20 -13.91 -8.65
C SER A 538 19.26 -13.06 -9.33
N VAL A 539 20.38 -13.63 -9.76
CA VAL A 539 21.45 -12.87 -10.44
C VAL A 539 20.95 -12.32 -11.79
N ASN A 540 20.80 -10.99 -11.90
CA ASN A 540 20.46 -10.27 -13.14
C ASN A 540 21.14 -8.87 -13.33
N PRO A 541 22.45 -8.75 -13.10
CA PRO A 541 23.13 -7.45 -13.12
C PRO A 541 23.37 -6.86 -14.52
N PHE A 542 23.06 -7.58 -15.60
CA PHE A 542 23.31 -7.12 -16.97
C PHE A 542 22.03 -6.82 -17.77
N GLY A 543 20.89 -6.67 -17.08
CA GLY A 543 19.63 -6.21 -17.69
C GLY A 543 19.70 -4.78 -18.22
N GLN A 544 18.76 -4.41 -19.08
CA GLN A 544 18.68 -3.06 -19.69
C GLN A 544 18.60 -1.93 -18.64
N PHE A 545 18.01 -2.22 -17.48
CA PHE A 545 17.82 -1.29 -16.37
C PHE A 545 18.84 -1.48 -15.24
N ALA A 546 19.85 -2.32 -15.42
CA ALA A 546 20.83 -2.54 -14.39
C ALA A 546 21.76 -1.32 -14.27
N GLU A 547 21.85 -0.80 -13.05
CA GLU A 547 22.73 0.31 -12.72
C GLU A 547 24.20 -0.07 -12.88
N THR A 548 25.04 0.95 -13.09
CA THR A 548 26.49 0.78 -13.27
C THR A 548 27.12 0.02 -12.09
N PHE A 549 26.62 0.24 -10.87
CA PHE A 549 27.14 -0.41 -9.67
C PHE A 549 26.84 -1.91 -9.60
N ALA A 550 25.61 -2.31 -9.94
CA ALA A 550 25.23 -3.73 -10.01
C ALA A 550 26.07 -4.49 -11.04
N LYS A 551 26.44 -3.84 -12.15
CA LYS A 551 27.35 -4.40 -13.17
C LYS A 551 28.77 -4.59 -12.64
N ILE A 552 29.31 -3.61 -11.92
CA ILE A 552 30.66 -3.70 -11.32
C ILE A 552 30.71 -4.81 -10.26
N ALA A 553 29.74 -4.87 -9.36
CA ALA A 553 29.69 -5.91 -8.33
C ALA A 553 29.57 -7.32 -8.93
N ALA A 554 28.85 -7.47 -10.04
CA ALA A 554 28.78 -8.70 -10.79
C ALA A 554 30.09 -9.07 -11.49
N ASP A 555 30.81 -8.07 -12.00
CA ASP A 555 32.14 -8.24 -12.59
C ASP A 555 33.15 -8.70 -11.53
N ASP A 556 33.10 -8.10 -10.33
CA ASP A 556 33.98 -8.48 -9.22
C ASP A 556 33.62 -9.88 -8.67
N LEU A 557 32.32 -10.20 -8.60
CA LEU A 557 31.85 -11.55 -8.28
C LEU A 557 32.36 -12.56 -9.32
N ALA A 558 32.20 -12.25 -10.61
CA ALA A 558 32.66 -13.10 -11.71
C ALA A 558 34.19 -13.27 -11.71
N ALA A 559 34.95 -12.24 -11.37
CA ALA A 559 36.41 -12.28 -11.27
C ALA A 559 36.89 -13.08 -10.06
N SER A 560 36.10 -13.12 -8.97
CA SER A 560 36.41 -13.96 -7.81
C SER A 560 36.19 -15.46 -8.06
N MET A 561 35.59 -15.82 -9.20
CA MET A 561 35.03 -17.12 -9.54
C MET A 561 35.64 -17.66 -10.85
N ASP A 562 35.66 -18.98 -11.04
CA ASP A 562 36.18 -19.57 -12.28
C ASP A 562 35.04 -19.71 -13.30
N THR A 563 34.59 -18.56 -13.81
CA THR A 563 33.39 -18.41 -14.63
C THR A 563 33.52 -18.97 -16.07
N GLN A 564 34.43 -19.92 -16.32
CA GLN A 564 34.73 -20.51 -17.62
C GLN A 564 33.69 -21.55 -18.10
N TRP A 565 32.41 -21.34 -17.80
CA TRP A 565 31.32 -22.25 -18.16
C TRP A 565 30.81 -22.09 -19.60
N VAL A 566 31.23 -21.04 -20.30
CA VAL A 566 30.79 -20.71 -21.67
C VAL A 566 31.95 -20.84 -22.64
N SER A 567 31.85 -21.80 -23.56
CA SER A 567 32.77 -21.94 -24.67
C SER A 567 32.25 -21.18 -25.89
N LEU A 568 33.14 -20.72 -26.78
CA LEU A 568 32.70 -20.11 -28.04
C LEU A 568 31.97 -21.12 -28.93
N SER A 569 32.28 -22.42 -28.79
CA SER A 569 31.56 -23.51 -29.45
C SER A 569 30.11 -23.66 -29.02
N ASP A 570 29.78 -23.22 -27.80
CA ASP A 570 28.42 -23.29 -27.25
C ASP A 570 27.58 -22.08 -27.69
N LEU A 571 28.17 -21.17 -28.47
CA LEU A 571 27.57 -19.94 -28.94
C LEU A 571 27.46 -19.93 -30.47
N ASP A 572 26.27 -19.64 -30.98
CA ASP A 572 26.06 -19.29 -32.40
C ASP A 572 26.66 -17.90 -32.78
N TYR A 573 27.45 -17.31 -31.90
CA TYR A 573 27.92 -15.92 -31.99
C TYR A 573 28.58 -15.61 -33.34
N LEU A 574 29.54 -16.43 -33.76
CA LEU A 574 30.30 -16.21 -35.00
C LEU A 574 29.40 -16.30 -36.25
N ALA A 575 28.34 -17.11 -36.22
CA ALA A 575 27.37 -17.18 -37.32
C ALA A 575 26.51 -15.90 -37.43
N ARG A 576 26.29 -15.22 -36.30
CA ARG A 576 25.41 -14.04 -36.19
C ARG A 576 26.12 -12.71 -36.49
N ILE A 577 27.45 -12.68 -36.54
CA ILE A 577 28.22 -11.47 -36.87
C ILE A 577 28.68 -11.42 -38.36
N PRO A 578 28.98 -10.22 -38.90
CA PRO A 578 29.53 -10.05 -40.25
C PRO A 578 30.90 -10.70 -40.42
N LYS A 579 31.20 -11.17 -41.64
CA LYS A 579 32.49 -11.78 -42.01
C LYS A 579 33.70 -10.90 -41.67
N ALA A 580 33.57 -9.59 -41.85
CA ALA A 580 34.63 -8.63 -41.51
C ALA A 580 34.96 -8.61 -40.01
N GLN A 581 33.96 -8.76 -39.14
CA GLN A 581 34.14 -8.80 -37.69
C GLN A 581 34.83 -10.11 -37.27
N ILE A 582 34.46 -11.25 -37.86
CA ILE A 582 35.11 -12.55 -37.60
C ILE A 582 36.62 -12.47 -37.92
N LEU A 583 36.97 -11.89 -39.08
CA LEU A 583 38.36 -11.73 -39.49
C LEU A 583 39.13 -10.73 -38.60
N ALA A 584 38.47 -9.67 -38.11
CA ALA A 584 39.06 -8.74 -37.16
C ALA A 584 39.40 -9.43 -35.83
N VAL A 585 38.50 -10.27 -35.30
CA VAL A 585 38.75 -11.07 -34.09
C VAL A 585 39.90 -12.07 -34.31
N ILE A 586 39.90 -12.81 -35.42
CA ILE A 586 41.00 -13.72 -35.77
C ILE A 586 42.33 -12.96 -35.89
N GLY A 587 42.31 -11.79 -36.52
CA GLY A 587 43.50 -10.96 -36.69
C GLY A 587 44.08 -10.49 -35.35
N LYS A 588 43.21 -10.14 -34.39
CA LYS A 588 43.59 -9.73 -33.04
C LYS A 588 44.13 -10.89 -32.20
N VAL A 589 43.45 -12.03 -32.19
CA VAL A 589 43.74 -13.16 -31.28
C VAL A 589 44.79 -14.11 -31.87
N CYS A 590 44.73 -14.37 -33.17
CA CYS A 590 45.53 -15.40 -33.85
C CYS A 590 46.58 -14.84 -34.82
N GLY A 591 46.59 -13.52 -35.06
CA GLY A 591 47.52 -12.81 -35.94
C GLY A 591 46.95 -12.47 -37.32
N ARG A 592 47.40 -11.36 -37.90
CA ARG A 592 46.90 -10.81 -39.19
C ARG A 592 47.06 -11.77 -40.36
N ASP A 593 48.19 -12.46 -40.45
CA ASP A 593 48.47 -13.42 -41.53
C ASP A 593 47.45 -14.57 -41.59
N LYS A 594 46.96 -15.02 -40.41
CA LYS A 594 45.92 -16.06 -40.35
C LYS A 594 44.55 -15.52 -40.79
N ALA A 595 44.22 -14.28 -40.43
CA ALA A 595 42.99 -13.65 -40.91
C ALA A 595 43.00 -13.46 -42.43
N GLU A 596 44.12 -13.04 -43.02
CA GLU A 596 44.25 -12.88 -44.47
C GLU A 596 44.10 -14.22 -45.21
N ASN A 597 44.71 -15.30 -44.70
CA ASN A 597 44.59 -16.64 -45.28
C ASN A 597 43.15 -17.18 -45.25
N LEU A 598 42.37 -16.83 -44.23
CA LEU A 598 40.98 -17.26 -44.08
C LEU A 598 39.97 -16.31 -44.75
N SER A 599 40.42 -15.14 -45.23
CA SER A 599 39.56 -14.10 -45.82
C SER A 599 38.80 -14.56 -47.08
N LYS A 600 39.30 -15.57 -47.80
CA LYS A 600 38.70 -16.10 -49.03
C LYS A 600 37.64 -17.18 -48.80
N LEU A 601 37.53 -17.71 -47.57
CA LEU A 601 36.54 -18.75 -47.24
C LEU A 601 35.10 -18.20 -47.28
N LYS A 602 34.14 -19.08 -47.53
CA LYS A 602 32.71 -18.73 -47.41
C LYS A 602 32.36 -18.58 -45.92
N LYS A 603 31.30 -17.81 -45.61
CA LYS A 603 30.94 -17.49 -44.21
C LYS A 603 30.77 -18.73 -43.34
N ALA A 604 30.10 -19.78 -43.83
CA ALA A 604 29.89 -21.01 -43.07
C ALA A 604 31.21 -21.74 -42.73
N GLU A 605 32.08 -21.93 -43.74
CA GLU A 605 33.41 -22.53 -43.56
C GLU A 605 34.33 -21.68 -42.67
N LEU A 606 34.19 -20.35 -42.77
CA LEU A 606 34.92 -19.41 -41.92
C LEU A 606 34.47 -19.52 -40.47
N VAL A 607 33.17 -19.66 -40.21
CA VAL A 607 32.63 -19.81 -38.84
C VAL A 607 33.17 -21.08 -38.19
N GLU A 608 33.14 -22.22 -38.88
CA GLU A 608 33.67 -23.49 -38.36
C GLU A 608 35.15 -23.38 -37.98
N ARG A 609 35.99 -22.87 -38.89
CA ARG A 609 37.43 -22.68 -38.64
C ARG A 609 37.72 -21.59 -37.60
N ALA A 610 36.91 -20.54 -37.55
CA ALA A 610 37.03 -19.49 -36.55
C ALA A 610 36.69 -20.02 -35.16
N THR A 611 35.63 -20.84 -35.03
CA THR A 611 35.29 -21.52 -33.79
C THR A 611 36.46 -22.37 -33.31
N GLU A 612 37.01 -23.28 -34.13
CA GLU A 612 38.16 -24.11 -33.74
C GLU A 612 39.38 -23.30 -33.28
N LEU A 613 39.66 -22.17 -33.94
CA LEU A 613 40.85 -21.36 -33.64
C LEU A 613 40.70 -20.51 -32.38
N LEU A 614 39.51 -19.97 -32.15
CA LEU A 614 39.20 -19.02 -31.08
C LEU A 614 38.64 -19.70 -29.83
N ASN A 615 38.10 -20.92 -29.92
CA ASN A 615 37.52 -21.62 -28.79
C ASN A 615 38.55 -21.80 -27.66
N GLY A 616 38.14 -21.45 -26.43
CA GLY A 616 39.01 -21.48 -25.25
C GLY A 616 40.14 -20.43 -25.24
N LYS A 617 40.22 -19.55 -26.24
CA LYS A 617 41.23 -18.46 -26.30
C LYS A 617 40.62 -17.07 -26.28
N TRP A 618 39.37 -16.94 -26.69
CA TRP A 618 38.69 -15.65 -26.77
C TRP A 618 37.18 -15.80 -26.62
N LEU A 619 36.56 -14.81 -25.98
CA LEU A 619 35.12 -14.62 -25.89
C LEU A 619 34.78 -13.15 -26.24
N PRO A 620 33.56 -12.86 -26.72
CA PRO A 620 33.07 -11.51 -26.92
C PRO A 620 33.18 -10.66 -25.66
N SER A 621 33.43 -9.35 -25.81
CA SER A 621 33.58 -8.41 -24.70
C SER A 621 32.38 -8.38 -23.75
N GLN A 622 31.17 -8.64 -24.25
CA GLN A 622 29.96 -8.75 -23.42
C GLN A 622 29.99 -9.96 -22.45
N LEU A 623 30.84 -10.95 -22.72
CA LEU A 623 31.07 -12.13 -21.87
C LEU A 623 32.39 -12.05 -21.08
N SER A 624 33.41 -11.39 -21.62
CA SER A 624 34.78 -11.37 -21.07
C SER A 624 35.18 -10.06 -20.37
N ALA A 625 34.58 -8.92 -20.69
CA ALA A 625 35.06 -7.62 -20.24
C ALA A 625 34.55 -7.28 -18.84
N LEU A 626 35.48 -6.91 -17.97
CA LEU A 626 35.21 -6.22 -16.70
C LEU A 626 34.93 -4.74 -16.99
N ALA A 627 34.15 -4.10 -16.13
CA ALA A 627 33.95 -2.65 -16.15
C ALA A 627 35.31 -1.91 -16.20
N SER A 628 35.40 -0.87 -17.03
CA SER A 628 36.60 -0.04 -17.16
C SER A 628 36.92 0.68 -15.84
N GLU A 629 38.20 0.98 -15.59
CA GLU A 629 38.62 1.79 -14.42
C GLU A 629 37.84 3.11 -14.32
N ALA A 630 37.67 3.84 -15.44
CA ALA A 630 36.86 5.07 -15.44
C ALA A 630 35.37 4.87 -15.05
N ALA A 631 34.81 3.67 -15.27
CA ALA A 631 33.44 3.35 -14.85
C ALA A 631 33.39 2.98 -13.36
N ARG A 632 34.46 2.39 -12.83
CA ARG A 632 34.65 2.11 -11.41
C ARG A 632 34.87 3.40 -10.62
N ASP A 633 35.73 4.30 -11.10
CA ASP A 633 36.01 5.61 -10.49
C ASP A 633 34.74 6.48 -10.42
N ASN A 634 33.93 6.48 -11.49
CA ASN A 634 32.67 7.21 -11.53
C ASN A 634 31.62 6.62 -10.55
N ALA A 635 31.58 5.29 -10.42
CA ALA A 635 30.74 4.65 -9.41
C ALA A 635 31.21 5.00 -7.99
N GLU A 636 32.52 5.01 -7.73
CA GLU A 636 33.11 5.35 -6.43
C GLU A 636 32.81 6.80 -6.03
N ALA A 637 32.89 7.75 -6.96
CA ALA A 637 32.52 9.14 -6.72
C ALA A 637 31.06 9.30 -6.27
N ARG A 638 30.13 8.59 -6.94
CA ARG A 638 28.70 8.57 -6.55
C ARG A 638 28.46 7.94 -5.19
N PHE A 639 29.21 6.90 -4.82
CA PHE A 639 29.14 6.30 -3.48
C PHE A 639 29.58 7.26 -2.39
N SER A 640 30.63 8.04 -2.65
CA SER A 640 31.13 9.03 -1.70
C SER A 640 30.18 10.20 -1.49
N GLU A 641 29.37 10.55 -2.48
CA GLU A 641 28.30 11.56 -2.37
C GLU A 641 27.11 11.04 -1.55
N VAL A 642 26.59 9.85 -1.87
CA VAL A 642 25.42 9.26 -1.16
C VAL A 642 25.72 8.96 0.31
N PHE A 643 26.94 8.51 0.64
CA PHE A 643 27.36 8.31 2.03
C PHE A 643 27.56 9.63 2.79
N ARG A 644 27.74 10.76 2.09
CA ARG A 644 27.89 12.08 2.72
C ARG A 644 26.51 12.66 3.03
N ASP A 645 25.58 12.61 2.08
CA ASP A 645 24.19 13.06 2.28
C ASP A 645 23.46 12.21 3.33
N GLY A 646 23.61 10.88 3.30
CA GLY A 646 22.94 9.99 4.27
C GLY A 646 23.47 10.04 5.72
N ILE A 647 24.56 10.78 5.99
CA ILE A 647 25.06 11.05 7.34
C ILE A 647 24.63 12.44 7.83
N GLU A 648 24.36 13.38 6.92
CA GLU A 648 23.97 14.76 7.26
C GLU A 648 22.45 14.92 7.47
N ASP A 649 21.61 14.00 6.97
CA ASP A 649 20.15 14.07 7.08
C ASP A 649 19.54 13.40 8.35
N ASP A 650 20.35 12.81 9.24
CA ASP A 650 19.84 12.08 10.42
C ASP A 650 19.71 12.95 11.71
N ASP A 651 19.99 14.26 11.63
CA ASP A 651 19.91 15.16 12.80
C ASP A 651 18.64 16.04 12.87
N ASP A 652 17.71 16.00 11.91
CA ASP A 652 16.59 16.99 11.88
C ASP A 652 15.18 16.50 11.44
N ASP A 653 14.83 15.21 11.60
CA ASP A 653 13.42 14.75 11.39
C ASP A 653 12.73 14.25 12.67
N ASP A 654 12.18 15.24 13.38
CA ASP A 654 10.86 15.27 14.04
C ASP A 654 10.14 13.92 14.28
N PHE A 655 10.53 13.22 15.34
CA PHE A 655 9.58 12.38 16.09
C PHE A 655 8.71 13.28 16.99
N GLY A 656 7.78 14.00 16.37
CA GLY A 656 6.72 14.76 17.02
C GLY A 656 5.74 13.84 17.75
N GLY A 657 6.16 13.31 18.90
CA GLY A 657 5.29 12.79 19.93
C GLY A 657 4.54 13.94 20.58
N ASN A 658 3.27 14.08 20.24
CA ASN A 658 2.38 15.09 20.79
C ASN A 658 2.02 14.69 22.24
N ASP A 659 2.85 15.09 23.21
CA ASP A 659 2.53 15.10 24.64
C ASP A 659 2.81 16.51 25.20
N ASP A 660 1.80 17.38 25.07
CA ASP A 660 1.67 18.66 25.78
C ASP A 660 0.23 18.68 26.37
N GLU A 661 -0.04 19.07 27.61
CA GLU A 661 0.80 19.68 28.63
C GLU A 661 0.02 19.78 29.96
N ALA A 662 0.79 19.97 31.03
CA ALA A 662 0.53 20.85 32.18
C ALA A 662 -0.31 20.37 33.38
N GLY A 663 0.33 20.49 34.56
CA GLY A 663 -0.37 20.63 35.83
C GLY A 663 0.46 20.36 37.09
N ASP A 664 1.48 21.19 37.31
CA ASP A 664 2.32 21.45 38.50
C ASP A 664 1.88 20.96 39.90
N ASP A 665 2.93 20.68 40.69
CA ASP A 665 3.12 20.99 42.11
C ASP A 665 2.32 20.24 43.20
N GLU A 666 2.98 19.33 43.92
CA GLU A 666 3.57 19.61 45.26
C GLU A 666 3.94 18.29 45.97
N ASP A 667 5.22 18.20 46.31
CA ASP A 667 5.81 17.76 47.59
C ASP A 667 5.23 16.55 48.36
N ILE A 668 6.13 15.63 48.75
CA ILE A 668 6.30 15.02 50.09
C ILE A 668 6.96 13.64 49.97
N GLY A 669 8.13 13.51 50.58
CA GLY A 669 8.35 12.40 51.52
C GLY A 669 9.42 11.38 51.16
N MET A 670 10.66 11.68 51.55
CA MET A 670 11.72 10.73 51.85
C MET A 670 11.24 9.50 52.65
N SER A 671 11.82 8.33 52.37
CA SER A 671 12.61 7.59 53.36
C SER A 671 13.29 6.36 52.76
N GLU A 672 14.58 6.26 53.05
CA GLU A 672 15.47 5.10 52.91
C GLU A 672 14.89 3.84 53.58
N GLU A 673 14.97 2.70 52.89
CA GLU A 673 15.61 1.43 53.33
C GLU A 673 15.57 0.37 52.21
#